data_AF-A0AAD5E8X3-F1
#
_entry.id   AF-A0AAD5E8X3-F1
#
_cell.length_a   1.000
_cell.length_b   1.000
_cell.length_c   1.000
_cell.angle_alpha   90.00
_cell.angle_beta   90.00
_cell.angle_gamma   90.00
#
_symmetry.space_group_name_H-M   'P 1'
#
loop_
_entity.id
_entity.type
_entity.pdbx_description
1 polymer ?
#
loop_
_entity_poly.entity_id
_entity_poly.type
_entity_poly.pdbx_seq_one_letter_code
_entity_poly.pdbx_strand_id
1 'polypeptide(L)'
;MTPPMPNENLLPAITFLLGCSLPMDPYEQTQSSASIPDDFVDDEEHFRELETELAPKDADYYGILNISKQATEDEIKDSYKKLCRIFHPDKHTDPEKKKAAEAQFQSIQKAYEVLVHPTKRILYDTYGEQGLKGTMEVGPKLKTPEEMRAEYEKQARLKREQDLENLVRSKGEFQVNLDATQVFDPYEPPVFSGFGGPPKQAKRPSPLGALSRAQVQQLFMKHSFETQVGPATHAVIAGSMVSRGGMGGGNIIGTIRHTVSPRFWVEGGANLLRPRALTFKTYFNVSSDSFINTISQARTIYAPPILTVTAGRRIFSAATGYLTYRTGEWNLGEWGRGVGQGMDKSSFALGIAGQGKRKNYSAEIQTGIVASHLALDYTYRMVDSTRIRVGGSLSTVGGIMASIGSDHRLTKHSRFGMAMECGVPSGVVAKFKVTRLGQKIVIPIVLSGEFNIRLAFWGAVVPASVAVIADHFVLKPRRKQRLNDKIQELREEHADYLAQRKTEAEQALLILSDIAGRKMKSEETKHGLVIIEARYGKKDGNNDMIDVTVAIQALVNDSKLTIPGGHAKVSKSTPSHMFLPTPRILKTFTQSNILGFHDPCLGEAKHLVIKYRFQHRLHEVTVDDTAPVACPLRSHIV
;
A
#
# COMPACT_ATOMS: atom_id res chain seq x y z
N MET A 1 -3.92 52.46 2.26
CA MET A 1 -3.73 52.18 0.82
C MET A 1 -3.69 50.67 0.64
N THR A 2 -4.87 50.12 0.44
CA THR A 2 -5.17 48.70 0.22
C THR A 2 -5.81 48.61 -1.17
N PRO A 3 -5.41 47.68 -2.05
CA PRO A 3 -6.00 47.58 -3.37
C PRO A 3 -7.42 46.97 -3.29
N PRO A 4 -8.34 47.33 -4.19
CA PRO A 4 -9.69 46.78 -4.21
C PRO A 4 -9.73 45.42 -4.92
N MET A 5 -10.64 44.56 -4.44
CA MET A 5 -11.03 43.28 -5.04
C MET A 5 -11.73 43.49 -6.39
N PRO A 6 -11.63 42.56 -7.36
CA PRO A 6 -12.40 42.64 -8.60
C PRO A 6 -13.84 42.15 -8.38
N ASN A 7 -14.79 42.89 -8.96
CA ASN A 7 -16.22 42.59 -8.98
C ASN A 7 -16.52 41.41 -9.93
N GLU A 8 -16.91 40.27 -9.36
CA GLU A 8 -17.64 39.20 -10.07
C GLU A 8 -19.12 39.59 -10.13
N ASN A 9 -19.57 40.21 -11.23
CA ASN A 9 -21.01 40.38 -11.52
C ASN A 9 -21.26 40.76 -12.99
N LEU A 10 -20.55 40.12 -13.92
CA LEU A 10 -20.86 40.20 -15.34
C LEU A 10 -20.73 38.80 -15.92
N LEU A 11 -21.86 38.08 -15.94
CA LEU A 11 -22.34 37.18 -17.00
C LEU A 11 -23.39 36.20 -16.44
N PRO A 12 -24.65 36.64 -16.32
CA PRO A 12 -25.75 35.78 -16.74
C PRO A 12 -26.71 36.59 -17.61
N ALA A 13 -26.38 36.77 -18.90
CA ALA A 13 -27.27 37.46 -19.84
C ALA A 13 -27.20 36.94 -21.29
N ILE A 14 -26.56 35.79 -21.54
CA ILE A 14 -26.46 35.20 -22.90
C ILE A 14 -26.91 33.73 -22.90
N THR A 15 -27.88 33.36 -22.07
CA THR A 15 -28.46 32.00 -22.06
C THR A 15 -29.99 32.05 -22.10
N PHE A 16 -30.56 32.91 -22.97
CA PHE A 16 -32.01 32.97 -23.18
C PHE A 16 -32.44 32.90 -24.65
N LEU A 17 -31.53 32.58 -25.59
CA LEU A 17 -31.85 32.54 -27.03
C LEU A 17 -31.41 31.29 -27.80
N LEU A 18 -30.93 30.24 -27.11
CA LEU A 18 -30.72 28.92 -27.73
C LEU A 18 -31.29 27.86 -26.77
N GLY A 19 -32.41 27.26 -27.14
CA GLY A 19 -33.07 26.18 -26.42
C GLY A 19 -32.29 24.87 -26.45
N CYS A 20 -31.05 24.88 -25.94
CA CYS A 20 -30.30 23.68 -25.59
C CYS A 20 -30.45 23.48 -24.08
N SER A 21 -31.33 22.56 -23.68
CA SER A 21 -31.24 21.95 -22.36
C SER A 21 -29.90 21.24 -22.26
N LEU A 22 -28.99 21.75 -21.42
CA LEU A 22 -27.84 20.96 -20.97
C LEU A 22 -28.38 19.65 -20.36
N PRO A 23 -27.78 18.48 -20.66
CA PRO A 23 -28.15 17.25 -19.99
C PRO A 23 -27.90 17.44 -18.49
N MET A 24 -28.96 17.31 -17.69
CA MET A 24 -28.90 17.29 -16.23
C MET A 24 -27.87 16.26 -15.79
N ASP A 25 -26.97 16.66 -14.90
CA ASP A 25 -26.04 15.75 -14.24
C ASP A 25 -26.86 14.74 -13.41
N PRO A 26 -26.79 13.42 -13.70
CA PRO A 26 -27.63 12.42 -13.06
C PRO A 26 -27.41 12.29 -11.54
N TYR A 27 -26.44 13.00 -10.95
CA TYR A 27 -26.09 12.96 -9.53
C TYR A 27 -26.24 14.29 -8.77
N GLU A 28 -26.83 15.34 -9.36
CA GLU A 28 -26.89 16.68 -8.77
C GLU A 28 -27.82 16.83 -7.52
N GLN A 29 -28.30 15.73 -6.92
CA GLN A 29 -29.24 15.76 -5.78
C GLN A 29 -28.66 15.43 -4.40
N THR A 30 -27.35 15.19 -4.25
CA THR A 30 -26.78 14.78 -2.95
C THR A 30 -25.69 15.72 -2.44
N GLN A 31 -26.10 16.90 -1.97
CA GLN A 31 -25.35 17.62 -0.93
C GLN A 31 -26.03 17.43 0.43
N SER A 32 -25.73 16.33 1.12
CA SER A 32 -25.85 16.30 2.57
C SER A 32 -24.76 15.44 3.19
N SER A 33 -24.10 16.04 4.18
CA SER A 33 -22.95 15.56 4.93
C SER A 33 -23.15 14.17 5.53
N ALA A 34 -22.25 13.23 5.24
CA ALA A 34 -22.12 12.02 6.05
C ALA A 34 -20.68 11.50 6.11
N SER A 35 -20.32 11.04 7.31
CA SER A 35 -18.97 10.70 7.75
C SER A 35 -18.58 9.26 7.38
N ILE A 36 -17.49 9.14 6.63
CA ILE A 36 -16.73 7.91 6.39
C ILE A 36 -16.22 7.33 7.73
N PRO A 37 -16.24 5.99 7.93
CA PRO A 37 -15.69 5.34 9.12
C PRO A 37 -14.21 5.68 9.36
N ASP A 38 -13.83 5.90 10.62
CA ASP A 38 -12.52 6.40 11.07
C ASP A 38 -11.37 5.37 11.04
N ASP A 39 -11.62 4.16 10.52
CA ASP A 39 -10.65 3.07 10.59
C ASP A 39 -9.57 3.19 9.51
N PHE A 40 -8.32 3.25 9.98
CA PHE A 40 -7.10 3.43 9.18
C PHE A 40 -6.94 2.33 8.12
N VAL A 41 -7.43 2.61 6.90
CA VAL A 41 -7.06 1.91 5.67
C VAL A 41 -6.18 2.87 4.85
N ASP A 42 -5.03 2.38 4.36
CA ASP A 42 -4.04 3.13 3.56
C ASP A 42 -4.78 3.88 2.43
N ASP A 43 -4.80 5.23 2.46
CA ASP A 43 -5.68 6.04 1.59
C ASP A 43 -5.56 5.58 0.12
N GLU A 44 -4.35 5.23 -0.34
CA GLU A 44 -4.09 4.74 -1.70
C GLU A 44 -4.60 3.33 -2.00
N GLU A 45 -4.66 2.43 -1.02
CA GLU A 45 -5.21 1.09 -1.25
C GLU A 45 -6.72 1.17 -1.36
N HIS A 46 -7.35 1.99 -0.49
CA HIS A 46 -8.76 2.31 -0.60
C HIS A 46 -9.08 3.08 -1.89
N PHE A 47 -8.22 4.02 -2.32
CA PHE A 47 -8.35 4.68 -3.63
C PHE A 47 -8.26 3.70 -4.78
N ARG A 48 -7.32 2.75 -4.74
CA ARG A 48 -7.22 1.72 -5.78
C ARG A 48 -8.42 0.78 -5.79
N GLU A 49 -8.94 0.45 -4.61
CA GLU A 49 -10.20 -0.31 -4.49
C GLU A 49 -11.34 0.48 -5.11
N LEU A 50 -11.49 1.76 -4.76
CA LEU A 50 -12.48 2.67 -5.34
C LEU A 50 -12.30 2.85 -6.85
N GLU A 51 -11.08 3.10 -7.35
CA GLU A 51 -10.76 3.16 -8.78
C GLU A 51 -11.10 1.85 -9.48
N THR A 52 -10.82 0.70 -8.85
CA THR A 52 -11.21 -0.61 -9.40
C THR A 52 -12.71 -0.82 -9.34
N GLU A 53 -13.39 -0.23 -8.35
CA GLU A 53 -14.83 -0.30 -8.19
C GLU A 53 -15.59 0.56 -9.18
N LEU A 54 -15.10 1.80 -9.38
CA LEU A 54 -15.61 2.86 -10.25
C LEU A 54 -15.19 2.66 -11.71
N ALA A 55 -14.06 2.02 -11.98
CA ALA A 55 -13.63 1.70 -13.33
C ALA A 55 -14.76 1.00 -14.08
N PRO A 56 -14.97 1.30 -15.38
CA PRO A 56 -16.00 0.67 -16.18
C PRO A 56 -15.78 -0.84 -16.16
N LYS A 57 -16.59 -1.52 -15.34
CA LYS A 57 -16.49 -2.96 -15.18
C LYS A 57 -17.13 -3.60 -16.38
N ASP A 58 -16.30 -4.30 -17.13
CA ASP A 58 -16.73 -5.29 -18.11
C ASP A 58 -17.78 -6.23 -17.45
N ALA A 59 -18.87 -6.50 -18.17
CA ALA A 59 -20.06 -7.11 -17.59
C ALA A 59 -19.77 -8.45 -16.88
N ASP A 60 -20.37 -8.65 -15.71
CA ASP A 60 -20.28 -9.92 -15.01
C ASP A 60 -21.13 -10.98 -15.71
N TYR A 61 -20.48 -11.93 -16.40
CA TYR A 61 -21.17 -12.94 -17.19
C TYR A 61 -22.04 -13.86 -16.33
N TYR A 62 -21.64 -14.08 -15.07
CA TYR A 62 -22.46 -14.82 -14.10
C TYR A 62 -23.69 -14.02 -13.67
N GLY A 63 -23.54 -12.70 -13.51
CA GLY A 63 -24.63 -11.75 -13.26
C GLY A 63 -25.65 -11.71 -14.38
N ILE A 64 -25.18 -11.57 -15.63
CA ILE A 64 -26.02 -11.55 -16.84
C ILE A 64 -26.86 -12.83 -16.95
N LEU A 65 -26.25 -14.00 -16.72
CA LEU A 65 -26.96 -15.28 -16.76
C LEU A 65 -27.71 -15.60 -15.45
N ASN A 66 -27.65 -14.74 -14.44
CA ASN A 66 -28.23 -14.94 -13.10
C ASN A 66 -27.95 -16.33 -12.50
N ILE A 67 -26.68 -16.76 -12.57
CA ILE A 67 -26.22 -18.06 -12.08
C ILE A 67 -25.06 -17.88 -11.10
N SER A 68 -24.88 -18.89 -10.25
CA SER A 68 -23.73 -18.94 -9.36
C SER A 68 -22.43 -19.22 -10.12
N LYS A 69 -21.28 -18.78 -9.58
CA LYS A 69 -19.97 -19.13 -10.12
C LYS A 69 -19.68 -20.63 -10.10
N GLN A 70 -20.29 -21.34 -9.17
CA GLN A 70 -20.21 -22.80 -9.04
C GLN A 70 -21.22 -23.53 -9.92
N ALA A 71 -21.97 -22.83 -10.78
CA ALA A 71 -22.98 -23.44 -11.62
C ALA A 71 -22.39 -24.51 -12.52
N THR A 72 -23.13 -25.61 -12.65
CA THR A 72 -22.81 -26.71 -13.56
C THR A 72 -23.00 -26.27 -15.01
N GLU A 73 -22.41 -27.01 -15.96
CA GLU A 73 -22.61 -26.72 -17.39
C GLU A 73 -24.08 -26.81 -17.80
N ASP A 74 -24.84 -27.69 -17.16
CA ASP A 74 -26.28 -27.85 -17.42
C ASP A 74 -27.07 -26.64 -16.93
N GLU A 75 -26.75 -26.12 -15.73
CA GLU A 75 -27.36 -24.88 -15.21
C GLU A 75 -27.05 -23.67 -16.11
N ILE A 76 -25.83 -23.58 -16.65
CA ILE A 76 -25.44 -22.54 -17.61
C ILE A 76 -26.29 -22.62 -18.88
N LYS A 77 -26.43 -23.82 -19.46
CA LYS A 77 -27.23 -24.05 -20.68
C LYS A 77 -28.71 -23.76 -20.44
N ASP A 78 -29.25 -24.16 -19.29
CA ASP A 78 -30.66 -23.97 -18.97
C ASP A 78 -30.99 -22.50 -18.72
N SER A 79 -30.12 -21.76 -18.03
CA SER A 79 -30.31 -20.32 -17.86
C SER A 79 -30.24 -19.58 -19.20
N TYR A 80 -29.24 -19.90 -20.04
CA TYR A 80 -29.11 -19.35 -21.39
C TYR A 80 -30.38 -19.56 -22.23
N LYS A 81 -30.92 -20.80 -22.27
CA LYS A 81 -32.16 -21.10 -22.99
C LYS A 81 -33.35 -20.28 -22.48
N LYS A 82 -33.47 -20.08 -21.16
CA LYS A 82 -34.54 -19.28 -20.55
C LYS A 82 -34.43 -17.81 -20.96
N LEU A 83 -33.24 -17.22 -20.86
CA LEU A 83 -32.99 -15.83 -21.21
C LEU A 83 -33.14 -15.57 -22.71
N CYS A 84 -32.68 -16.48 -23.59
CA CYS A 84 -32.90 -16.37 -25.03
C CYS A 84 -34.39 -16.35 -25.39
N ARG A 85 -35.25 -17.13 -24.72
CA ARG A 85 -36.71 -17.10 -24.95
C ARG A 85 -37.38 -15.80 -24.50
N ILE A 86 -36.72 -15.05 -23.62
CA ILE A 86 -37.21 -13.78 -23.09
C ILE A 86 -36.75 -12.62 -23.98
N PHE A 87 -35.47 -12.59 -24.34
CA PHE A 87 -34.82 -11.51 -25.09
C PHE A 87 -34.72 -11.76 -26.60
N HIS A 88 -35.45 -12.76 -27.15
CA HIS A 88 -35.44 -12.99 -28.60
C HIS A 88 -36.08 -11.80 -29.35
N PRO A 89 -35.43 -11.23 -30.38
CA PRO A 89 -35.94 -10.06 -31.08
C PRO A 89 -37.30 -10.31 -31.76
N ASP A 90 -37.57 -11.51 -32.27
CA ASP A 90 -38.84 -11.84 -32.94
C ASP A 90 -40.06 -11.87 -32.02
N LYS A 91 -39.86 -11.92 -30.70
CA LYS A 91 -40.97 -11.99 -29.73
C LYS A 91 -41.56 -10.62 -29.40
N HIS A 92 -40.84 -9.55 -29.75
CA HIS A 92 -41.18 -8.17 -29.40
C HIS A 92 -41.60 -7.42 -30.65
N THR A 93 -42.85 -6.96 -30.66
CA THR A 93 -43.44 -6.25 -31.80
C THR A 93 -43.11 -4.76 -31.80
N ASP A 94 -42.92 -4.18 -30.61
CA ASP A 94 -42.57 -2.76 -30.45
C ASP A 94 -41.12 -2.50 -30.88
N PRO A 95 -40.85 -1.45 -31.68
CA PRO A 95 -39.51 -1.19 -32.21
C PRO A 95 -38.47 -0.90 -31.11
N GLU A 96 -38.87 -0.21 -30.04
CA GLU A 96 -38.01 0.10 -28.89
C GLU A 96 -37.66 -1.16 -28.08
N LYS A 97 -38.67 -2.00 -27.79
CA LYS A 97 -38.45 -3.30 -27.12
C LYS A 97 -37.59 -4.22 -27.94
N LYS A 98 -37.75 -4.22 -29.26
CA LYS A 98 -36.95 -5.05 -30.18
C LYS A 98 -35.48 -4.67 -30.13
N LYS A 99 -35.16 -3.38 -30.18
CA LYS A 99 -33.78 -2.87 -30.09
C LYS A 99 -33.14 -3.18 -28.73
N ALA A 100 -33.88 -2.95 -27.64
CA ALA A 100 -33.42 -3.29 -26.28
C ALA A 100 -33.21 -4.79 -26.11
N ALA A 101 -34.08 -5.63 -26.68
CA ALA A 101 -33.96 -7.08 -26.63
C ALA A 101 -32.73 -7.58 -27.40
N GLU A 102 -32.46 -7.01 -28.57
CA GLU A 102 -31.27 -7.34 -29.37
C GLU A 102 -29.95 -7.04 -28.62
N ALA A 103 -29.84 -5.88 -27.99
CA ALA A 103 -28.66 -5.50 -27.21
C ALA A 103 -28.41 -6.47 -26.03
N GLN A 104 -29.46 -6.79 -25.26
CA GLN A 104 -29.35 -7.74 -24.15
C GLN A 104 -29.07 -9.17 -24.63
N PHE A 105 -29.66 -9.58 -25.76
CA PHE A 105 -29.43 -10.88 -26.36
C PHE A 105 -27.96 -11.09 -26.75
N GLN A 106 -27.31 -10.08 -27.33
CA GLN A 106 -25.88 -10.13 -27.63
C GLN A 106 -25.01 -10.30 -26.37
N SER A 107 -25.32 -9.56 -25.29
CA SER A 107 -24.62 -9.72 -24.00
C SER A 107 -24.81 -11.12 -23.40
N ILE A 108 -26.02 -11.68 -23.48
CA ILE A 108 -26.33 -13.05 -23.02
C ILE A 108 -25.55 -14.08 -23.85
N GLN A 109 -25.47 -13.92 -25.17
CA GLN A 109 -24.72 -14.81 -26.06
C GLN A 109 -23.22 -14.79 -25.77
N LYS A 110 -22.64 -13.59 -25.58
CA LYS A 110 -21.24 -13.41 -25.20
C LYS A 110 -20.92 -14.08 -23.86
N ALA A 111 -21.80 -13.91 -22.86
CA ALA A 111 -21.66 -14.55 -21.55
C ALA A 111 -21.65 -16.09 -21.66
N TYR A 112 -22.57 -16.65 -22.44
CA TYR A 112 -22.65 -18.10 -22.66
C TYR A 112 -21.40 -18.65 -23.36
N GLU A 113 -20.90 -17.99 -24.41
CA GLU A 113 -19.72 -18.45 -25.15
C GLU A 113 -18.47 -18.54 -24.26
N VAL A 114 -18.29 -17.58 -23.35
CA VAL A 114 -17.14 -17.57 -22.43
C VAL A 114 -17.30 -18.64 -21.34
N LEU A 115 -18.50 -18.78 -20.77
CA LEU A 115 -18.73 -19.63 -19.61
C LEU A 115 -18.89 -21.12 -19.95
N VAL A 116 -19.32 -21.46 -21.16
CA VAL A 116 -19.46 -22.87 -21.59
C VAL A 116 -18.11 -23.53 -21.90
N HIS A 117 -17.09 -22.74 -22.27
CA HIS A 117 -15.75 -23.26 -22.57
C HIS A 117 -14.88 -23.29 -21.31
N PRO A 118 -14.35 -24.46 -20.88
CA PRO A 118 -13.64 -24.59 -19.61
C PRO A 118 -12.39 -23.69 -19.55
N THR A 119 -11.63 -23.60 -20.64
CA THR A 119 -10.42 -22.76 -20.72
C THR A 119 -10.75 -21.27 -20.61
N LYS A 120 -11.78 -20.79 -21.35
CA LYS A 120 -12.23 -19.39 -21.31
C LYS A 120 -12.84 -19.04 -19.95
N ARG A 121 -13.60 -19.96 -19.34
CA ARG A 121 -14.15 -19.83 -17.98
C ARG A 121 -13.04 -19.69 -16.94
N ILE A 122 -11.99 -20.53 -16.99
CA ILE A 122 -10.83 -20.43 -16.08
C ILE A 122 -10.11 -19.09 -16.25
N LEU A 123 -9.94 -18.63 -17.50
CA LEU A 123 -9.28 -17.36 -17.79
C LEU A 123 -10.11 -16.16 -17.30
N TYR A 124 -11.44 -16.23 -17.45
CA TYR A 124 -12.38 -15.24 -16.95
C TYR A 124 -12.44 -15.19 -15.41
N ASP A 125 -12.51 -16.35 -14.75
CA ASP A 125 -12.43 -16.47 -13.28
C ASP A 125 -11.07 -15.97 -12.77
N THR A 126 -10.04 -16.22 -13.59
CA THR A 126 -8.66 -15.73 -13.63
C THR A 126 -8.46 -14.23 -13.42
N TYR A 127 -8.80 -13.52 -14.49
CA TYR A 127 -8.36 -12.16 -14.81
C TYR A 127 -9.51 -11.28 -15.31
N GLY A 128 -10.75 -11.77 -15.28
CA GLY A 128 -11.90 -11.10 -15.87
C GLY A 128 -11.81 -11.02 -17.39
N GLU A 129 -12.49 -10.02 -17.97
CA GLU A 129 -12.55 -9.86 -19.43
C GLU A 129 -11.22 -9.38 -20.04
N GLN A 130 -10.35 -8.73 -19.25
CA GLN A 130 -8.99 -8.36 -19.68
C GLN A 130 -8.15 -9.59 -20.03
N GLY A 131 -8.33 -10.71 -19.32
CA GLY A 131 -7.68 -11.97 -19.63
C GLY A 131 -8.11 -12.55 -20.98
N LEU A 132 -9.36 -12.32 -21.39
CA LEU A 132 -9.91 -12.81 -22.67
C LEU A 132 -9.44 -11.97 -23.87
N LYS A 133 -9.13 -10.68 -23.66
CA LYS A 133 -8.66 -9.75 -24.71
C LYS A 133 -7.17 -9.90 -25.02
N GLY A 134 -6.38 -10.49 -24.12
CA GLY A 134 -4.93 -10.66 -24.30
C GLY A 134 -4.58 -11.87 -25.18
N THR A 135 -3.85 -11.63 -26.27
CA THR A 135 -3.25 -12.65 -27.16
C THR A 135 -2.09 -13.40 -26.49
N MET A 136 -2.27 -13.91 -25.28
CA MET A 136 -1.27 -14.77 -24.64
C MET A 136 -1.65 -16.23 -24.88
N GLU A 137 -0.99 -16.84 -25.86
CA GLU A 137 -1.09 -18.26 -26.16
C GLU A 137 -0.65 -19.06 -24.93
N VAL A 138 -1.62 -19.62 -24.22
CA VAL A 138 -1.35 -20.64 -23.21
C VAL A 138 -0.84 -21.86 -23.97
N GLY A 139 0.47 -22.11 -23.88
CA GLY A 139 1.10 -23.22 -24.60
C GLY A 139 0.41 -24.57 -24.33
N PRO A 140 0.39 -25.50 -25.30
CA PRO A 140 -0.44 -26.72 -25.27
C PRO A 140 -0.04 -27.79 -24.24
N LYS A 141 0.84 -27.48 -23.28
CA LYS A 141 1.44 -28.46 -22.35
C LYS A 141 0.82 -28.51 -20.94
N LEU A 142 -0.18 -27.68 -20.63
CA LEU A 142 -0.77 -27.65 -19.29
C LEU A 142 -2.13 -28.36 -19.31
N LYS A 143 -2.24 -29.52 -18.63
CA LYS A 143 -3.45 -30.35 -18.64
C LYS A 143 -4.41 -30.04 -17.50
N THR A 144 -3.96 -29.39 -16.42
CA THR A 144 -4.79 -29.16 -15.23
C THR A 144 -5.07 -27.67 -14.95
N PRO A 145 -6.29 -27.31 -14.50
CA PRO A 145 -6.65 -25.93 -14.14
C PRO A 145 -5.80 -25.32 -13.03
N GLU A 146 -5.25 -26.13 -12.13
CA GLU A 146 -4.46 -25.66 -10.98
C GLU A 146 -3.03 -25.30 -11.38
N GLU A 147 -2.40 -26.09 -12.25
CA GLU A 147 -1.04 -25.81 -12.77
C GLU A 147 -1.02 -24.53 -13.61
N MET A 148 -2.04 -24.31 -14.45
CA MET A 148 -2.16 -23.06 -15.23
C MET A 148 -2.27 -21.82 -14.36
N ARG A 149 -3.04 -21.90 -13.26
CA ARG A 149 -3.19 -20.80 -12.30
C ARG A 149 -1.86 -20.51 -11.59
N ALA A 150 -1.16 -21.55 -11.14
CA ALA A 150 0.09 -21.41 -10.41
C ALA A 150 1.21 -20.79 -11.27
N GLU A 151 1.34 -21.21 -12.53
CA GLU A 151 2.35 -20.69 -13.46
C GLU A 151 2.11 -19.21 -13.78
N TYR A 152 0.86 -18.83 -14.03
CA TYR A 152 0.50 -17.44 -14.29
C TYR A 152 0.73 -16.57 -13.05
N GLU A 153 0.30 -17.02 -11.86
CA GLU A 153 0.55 -16.31 -10.60
C GLU A 153 2.05 -16.05 -10.38
N LYS A 154 2.88 -17.06 -10.71
CA LYS A 154 4.34 -16.95 -10.64
C LYS A 154 4.88 -15.89 -11.61
N GLN A 155 4.42 -15.86 -12.86
CA GLN A 155 4.86 -14.88 -13.86
C GLN A 155 4.42 -13.45 -13.51
N ALA A 156 3.16 -13.27 -13.11
CA ALA A 156 2.63 -11.97 -12.71
C ALA A 156 3.37 -11.39 -11.48
N ARG A 157 3.73 -12.25 -10.52
CA ARG A 157 4.51 -11.86 -9.35
C ARG A 157 5.92 -11.39 -9.73
N LEU A 158 6.63 -12.16 -10.56
CA LEU A 158 7.98 -11.80 -11.02
C LEU A 158 7.99 -10.48 -11.78
N LYS A 159 7.00 -10.26 -12.66
CA LYS A 159 6.86 -9.00 -13.40
C LYS A 159 6.62 -7.81 -12.47
N ARG A 160 5.71 -7.94 -11.48
CA ARG A 160 5.48 -6.88 -10.49
C ARG A 160 6.71 -6.59 -9.62
N GLU A 161 7.42 -7.63 -9.17
CA GLU A 161 8.65 -7.47 -8.40
C GLU A 161 9.70 -6.71 -9.23
N GLN A 162 9.88 -7.06 -10.51
CA GLN A 162 10.76 -6.34 -11.44
C GLN A 162 10.31 -4.88 -11.68
N ASP A 163 9.03 -4.64 -11.88
CA ASP A 163 8.49 -3.29 -12.10
C ASP A 163 8.71 -2.42 -10.84
N LEU A 164 8.48 -2.96 -9.64
CA LEU A 164 8.74 -2.28 -8.37
C LEU A 164 10.22 -1.97 -8.16
N GLU A 165 11.12 -2.89 -8.49
CA GLU A 165 12.57 -2.66 -8.43
C GLU A 165 13.01 -1.61 -9.47
N ASN A 166 12.39 -1.59 -10.64
CA ASN A 166 12.65 -0.61 -11.70
C ASN A 166 12.16 0.81 -11.36
N LEU A 167 11.15 0.95 -10.48
CA LEU A 167 10.65 2.27 -10.06
C LEU A 167 11.66 3.08 -9.22
N VAL A 168 12.70 2.45 -8.66
CA VAL A 168 13.68 3.13 -7.77
C VAL A 168 15.12 2.80 -8.16
N ARG A 169 15.50 3.18 -9.39
CA ARG A 169 16.90 3.09 -9.88
C ARG A 169 17.83 4.11 -9.24
N SER A 170 17.27 5.22 -8.77
CA SER A 170 17.98 6.30 -8.08
C SER A 170 17.65 6.25 -6.58
N LYS A 171 18.69 6.19 -5.74
CA LYS A 171 18.57 6.20 -4.28
C LYS A 171 19.37 7.38 -3.74
N GLY A 172 18.72 8.21 -2.92
CA GLY A 172 19.31 9.39 -2.31
C GLY A 172 19.30 9.30 -0.79
N GLU A 173 20.38 9.72 -0.15
CA GLU A 173 20.45 9.91 1.29
C GLU A 173 20.98 11.32 1.57
N PHE A 174 20.22 12.08 2.33
CA PHE A 174 20.55 13.44 2.75
C PHE A 174 20.50 13.46 4.27
N GLN A 175 21.57 13.93 4.89
CA GLN A 175 21.66 14.05 6.34
C GLN A 175 22.14 15.45 6.72
N VAL A 176 21.39 16.09 7.61
CA VAL A 176 21.67 17.44 8.10
C VAL A 176 21.83 17.37 9.61
N ASN A 177 23.07 17.37 10.09
CA ASN A 177 23.36 17.37 11.51
C ASN A 177 23.24 18.79 12.05
N LEU A 178 22.28 19.01 12.95
CA LEU A 178 22.02 20.27 13.61
C LEU A 178 22.51 20.21 15.06
N ASP A 179 23.17 21.27 15.51
CA ASP A 179 23.51 21.52 16.89
C ASP A 179 22.59 22.57 17.46
N ALA A 180 21.74 22.15 18.39
CA ALA A 180 20.83 23.01 19.11
C ALA A 180 21.25 23.18 20.58
N THR A 181 22.47 22.79 20.97
CA THR A 181 22.94 22.88 22.35
C THR A 181 22.80 24.32 22.89
N GLN A 182 23.18 25.32 22.10
CA GLN A 182 23.05 26.74 22.46
C GLN A 182 21.61 27.28 22.52
N VAL A 183 20.64 26.49 22.04
CA VAL A 183 19.20 26.80 22.13
C VAL A 183 18.65 26.35 23.48
N PHE A 184 19.06 25.16 23.95
CA PHE A 184 18.53 24.54 25.17
C PHE A 184 19.38 24.80 26.41
N ASP A 185 20.68 24.97 26.24
CA ASP A 185 21.66 25.28 27.29
C ASP A 185 22.62 26.39 26.83
N PRO A 186 22.15 27.64 26.78
CA PRO A 186 22.96 28.75 26.31
C PRO A 186 24.07 29.07 27.32
N TYR A 187 25.32 29.02 26.85
CA TYR A 187 26.44 29.52 27.65
C TYR A 187 26.41 31.06 27.64
N GLU A 188 26.00 31.66 28.76
CA GLU A 188 26.05 33.10 28.95
C GLU A 188 27.22 33.44 29.87
N PRO A 189 28.29 34.09 29.37
CA PRO A 189 29.38 34.50 30.22
C PRO A 189 28.86 35.51 31.25
N PRO A 190 29.35 35.45 32.52
CA PRO A 190 28.94 36.39 33.53
C PRO A 190 29.29 37.81 33.08
N VAL A 191 28.27 38.67 32.96
CA VAL A 191 28.47 40.07 32.63
C VAL A 191 29.11 40.74 33.85
N PHE A 192 30.36 41.18 33.73
CA PHE A 192 31.05 41.93 34.77
C PHE A 192 30.31 43.25 35.01
N SER A 193 29.41 43.27 36.00
CA SER A 193 28.99 44.50 36.66
C SER A 193 30.18 44.95 37.49
N GLY A 194 30.62 46.20 37.33
CA GLY A 194 31.81 46.74 38.01
C GLY A 194 31.90 46.44 39.51
N PHE A 195 33.09 46.67 40.08
CA PHE A 195 33.46 46.33 41.46
C PHE A 195 32.31 46.59 42.47
N GLY A 196 31.78 45.52 43.08
CA GLY A 196 30.74 45.58 44.12
C GLY A 196 29.28 45.52 43.66
N GLY A 197 28.99 45.43 42.36
CA GLY A 197 27.62 45.28 41.85
C GLY A 197 27.15 43.81 41.75
N PRO A 198 25.85 43.51 41.97
CA PRO A 198 25.31 42.17 41.71
C PRO A 198 25.38 41.85 40.21
N PRO A 199 25.67 40.59 39.83
CA PRO A 199 25.80 40.20 38.43
C PRO A 199 24.50 40.50 37.67
N LYS A 200 24.61 41.24 36.55
CA LYS A 200 23.47 41.49 35.68
C LYS A 200 23.05 40.18 35.01
N GLN A 201 21.88 39.66 35.35
CA GLN A 201 21.28 38.53 34.64
C GLN A 201 20.99 38.95 33.19
N ALA A 202 21.53 38.22 32.23
CA ALA A 202 21.24 38.44 30.83
C ALA A 202 19.75 38.15 30.54
N LYS A 203 19.15 38.96 29.66
CA LYS A 203 17.76 38.76 29.26
C LYS A 203 17.67 37.47 28.45
N ARG A 204 16.86 36.51 28.92
CA ARG A 204 16.57 35.27 28.16
C ARG A 204 16.03 35.65 26.77
N PRO A 205 16.58 35.09 25.69
CA PRO A 205 16.10 35.37 24.34
C PRO A 205 14.65 34.88 24.18
N SER A 206 13.91 35.51 23.27
CA SER A 206 12.61 35.00 22.83
C SER A 206 12.77 33.59 22.21
N PRO A 207 11.76 32.71 22.25
CA PRO A 207 11.90 31.34 21.75
C PRO A 207 12.31 31.27 20.27
N LEU A 208 11.84 32.21 19.43
CA LEU A 208 12.28 32.33 18.04
C LEU A 208 13.72 32.85 17.92
N GLY A 209 14.14 33.76 18.80
CA GLY A 209 15.52 34.24 18.88
C GLY A 209 16.49 33.21 19.47
N ALA A 210 16.00 32.22 20.22
CA ALA A 210 16.80 31.08 20.65
C ALA A 210 17.11 30.14 19.48
N LEU A 211 16.15 29.91 18.56
CA LEU A 211 16.34 29.06 17.39
C LEU A 211 17.43 29.55 16.44
N SER A 212 17.70 30.87 16.37
CA SER A 212 18.80 31.40 15.56
C SER A 212 20.19 31.02 16.07
N ARG A 213 20.29 30.44 17.28
CA ARG A 213 21.54 29.90 17.83
C ARG A 213 21.83 28.48 17.37
N ALA A 214 20.89 27.81 16.70
CA ALA A 214 21.12 26.49 16.13
C ALA A 214 22.10 26.57 14.96
N GLN A 215 23.09 25.67 14.92
CA GLN A 215 24.13 25.65 13.88
C GLN A 215 24.11 24.33 13.12
N VAL A 216 24.42 24.37 11.82
CA VAL A 216 24.63 23.17 11.03
C VAL A 216 26.05 22.66 11.28
N GLN A 217 26.19 21.51 11.95
CA GLN A 217 27.50 20.90 12.20
C GLN A 217 28.06 20.21 10.95
N GLN A 218 27.21 19.44 10.26
CA GLN A 218 27.63 18.63 9.13
C GLN A 218 26.46 18.39 8.16
N LEU A 219 26.75 18.50 6.88
CA LEU A 219 25.88 18.06 5.79
C LEU A 219 26.49 16.81 5.15
N PHE A 220 25.67 15.78 4.94
CA PHE A 220 26.04 14.59 4.21
C PHE A 220 25.02 14.33 3.12
N MET A 221 25.49 14.04 1.92
CA MET A 221 24.67 13.67 0.78
C MET A 221 25.28 12.46 0.10
N LYS A 222 24.47 11.45 -0.20
CA LYS A 222 24.86 10.31 -1.02
C LYS A 222 23.78 10.06 -2.04
N HIS A 223 24.15 9.93 -3.30
CA HIS A 223 23.21 9.64 -4.37
C HIS A 223 23.77 8.51 -5.24
N SER A 224 22.99 7.45 -5.43
CA SER A 224 23.44 6.25 -6.15
C SER A 224 22.45 5.83 -7.22
N PHE A 225 22.98 5.46 -8.38
CA PHE A 225 22.24 4.88 -9.49
C PHE A 225 22.64 3.42 -9.66
N GLU A 226 21.65 2.54 -9.72
CA GLU A 226 21.84 1.11 -9.95
C GLU A 226 21.35 0.74 -11.35
N THR A 227 22.19 0.04 -12.12
CA THR A 227 21.86 -0.45 -13.45
C THR A 227 22.26 -1.91 -13.61
N GLN A 228 21.45 -2.67 -14.34
CA GLN A 228 21.76 -4.05 -14.71
C GLN A 228 22.53 -4.03 -16.02
N VAL A 229 23.80 -4.45 -16.00
CA VAL A 229 24.66 -4.53 -17.19
C VAL A 229 24.46 -5.87 -17.90
N GLY A 230 24.06 -6.90 -17.16
CA GLY A 230 23.69 -8.21 -17.68
C GLY A 230 22.81 -8.98 -16.68
N PRO A 231 22.36 -10.19 -17.02
CA PRO A 231 21.40 -10.94 -16.20
C PRO A 231 21.91 -11.31 -14.80
N ALA A 232 23.23 -11.35 -14.61
CA ALA A 232 23.87 -11.67 -13.33
C ALA A 232 24.77 -10.54 -12.79
N THR A 233 24.84 -9.39 -13.49
CA THR A 233 25.80 -8.32 -13.21
C THR A 233 25.08 -6.98 -13.00
N HIS A 234 25.28 -6.40 -11.81
CA HIS A 234 24.76 -5.09 -11.44
C HIS A 234 25.92 -4.11 -11.26
N ALA A 235 25.79 -2.92 -11.84
CA ALA A 235 26.70 -1.82 -11.61
C ALA A 235 25.97 -0.73 -10.83
N VAL A 236 26.65 -0.18 -9.81
CA VAL A 236 26.17 0.97 -9.05
C VAL A 236 27.22 2.07 -9.13
N ILE A 237 26.77 3.27 -9.45
CA ILE A 237 27.59 4.48 -9.43
C ILE A 237 26.98 5.40 -8.39
N ALA A 238 27.77 5.85 -7.43
CA ALA A 238 27.31 6.72 -6.36
C ALA A 238 28.23 7.92 -6.16
N GLY A 239 27.65 9.11 -6.05
CA GLY A 239 28.33 10.29 -5.51
C GLY A 239 28.09 10.37 -4.01
N SER A 240 29.13 10.67 -3.22
CA SER A 240 28.99 11.04 -1.81
C SER A 240 29.65 12.39 -1.56
N MET A 241 29.07 13.19 -0.68
CA MET A 241 29.56 14.51 -0.28
C MET A 241 29.39 14.66 1.23
N VAL A 242 30.42 15.17 1.89
CA VAL A 242 30.39 15.59 3.28
C VAL A 242 30.86 17.04 3.32
N SER A 243 30.12 17.91 4.01
CA SER A 243 30.57 19.26 4.36
C SER A 243 30.50 19.45 5.86
N ARG A 244 31.59 19.92 6.47
CA ARG A 244 31.71 20.16 7.91
C ARG A 244 32.53 21.43 8.14
N GLY A 245 31.98 22.39 8.88
CA GLY A 245 32.68 23.63 9.22
C GLY A 245 33.18 24.43 8.01
N GLY A 246 32.38 24.50 6.94
CA GLY A 246 32.72 25.22 5.70
C GLY A 246 33.67 24.49 4.75
N MET A 247 34.28 23.37 5.17
CA MET A 247 35.07 22.50 4.30
C MET A 247 34.22 21.34 3.79
N GLY A 248 34.13 21.23 2.46
CA GLY A 248 33.41 20.17 1.76
C GLY A 248 34.34 19.24 0.98
N GLY A 249 34.07 17.94 1.05
CA GLY A 249 34.75 16.92 0.24
C GLY A 249 33.73 16.00 -0.40
N GLY A 250 33.96 15.63 -1.65
CA GLY A 250 33.13 14.69 -2.40
C GLY A 250 33.94 13.49 -2.88
N ASN A 251 33.28 12.34 -3.03
CA ASN A 251 33.84 11.17 -3.67
C ASN A 251 32.85 10.56 -4.67
N ILE A 252 33.38 9.86 -5.66
CA ILE A 252 32.61 9.05 -6.60
C ILE A 252 32.99 7.60 -6.35
N ILE A 253 32.00 6.76 -6.12
CA ILE A 253 32.12 5.36 -5.77
C ILE A 253 31.51 4.56 -6.90
N GLY A 254 32.32 3.76 -7.59
CA GLY A 254 31.85 2.78 -8.57
C GLY A 254 31.91 1.39 -7.96
N THR A 255 30.82 0.62 -8.04
CA THR A 255 30.78 -0.77 -7.58
C THR A 255 30.15 -1.67 -8.63
N ILE A 256 30.74 -2.85 -8.84
CA ILE A 256 30.24 -3.89 -9.74
C ILE A 256 30.01 -5.14 -8.91
N ARG A 257 28.76 -5.62 -8.88
CA ARG A 257 28.36 -6.88 -8.26
C ARG A 257 28.08 -7.90 -9.34
N HIS A 258 28.73 -9.05 -9.26
CA HIS A 258 28.54 -10.17 -10.18
C HIS A 258 28.16 -11.44 -9.42
N THR A 259 27.03 -12.03 -9.80
CA THR A 259 26.53 -13.28 -9.24
C THR A 259 27.05 -14.45 -10.06
N VAL A 260 28.10 -15.10 -9.57
CA VAL A 260 28.74 -16.24 -10.27
C VAL A 260 27.85 -17.49 -10.15
N SER A 261 27.24 -17.70 -8.98
CA SER A 261 26.26 -18.76 -8.75
C SER A 261 25.24 -18.31 -7.71
N PRO A 262 24.08 -18.99 -7.55
CA PRO A 262 23.11 -18.66 -6.50
C PRO A 262 23.68 -18.70 -5.08
N ARG A 263 24.82 -19.39 -4.88
CA ARG A 263 25.50 -19.54 -3.59
C ARG A 263 26.74 -18.65 -3.46
N PHE A 264 27.19 -18.01 -4.54
CA PHE A 264 28.43 -17.24 -4.57
C PHE A 264 28.30 -15.98 -5.41
N TRP A 265 28.52 -14.83 -4.78
CA TRP A 265 28.59 -13.55 -5.47
C TRP A 265 29.78 -12.74 -5.00
N VAL A 266 30.27 -11.90 -5.91
CA VAL A 266 31.42 -11.02 -5.69
C VAL A 266 31.03 -9.59 -6.01
N GLU A 267 31.60 -8.63 -5.29
CA GLU A 267 31.38 -7.21 -5.48
C GLU A 267 32.70 -6.46 -5.37
N GLY A 268 33.12 -5.82 -6.46
CA GLY A 268 34.31 -4.98 -6.52
C GLY A 268 33.92 -3.51 -6.55
N GLY A 269 34.61 -2.67 -5.78
CA GLY A 269 34.31 -1.26 -5.62
C GLY A 269 35.56 -0.39 -5.56
N ALA A 270 35.45 0.84 -6.05
CA ALA A 270 36.52 1.83 -6.03
C ALA A 270 36.01 3.23 -5.70
N ASN A 271 36.71 3.92 -4.79
CA ASN A 271 36.60 5.36 -4.60
C ASN A 271 37.54 6.05 -5.60
N LEU A 272 36.97 6.81 -6.53
CA LEU A 272 37.70 7.42 -7.64
C LEU A 272 38.47 8.68 -7.23
N LEU A 273 37.94 9.44 -6.27
CA LEU A 273 38.55 10.67 -5.74
C LEU A 273 39.26 10.39 -4.41
N ARG A 274 40.10 11.33 -3.97
CA ARG A 274 40.82 11.21 -2.69
C ARG A 274 39.84 11.28 -1.50
N PRO A 275 40.00 10.44 -0.47
CA PRO A 275 40.93 9.30 -0.38
C PRO A 275 40.49 8.14 -1.30
N ARG A 276 41.43 7.64 -2.11
CA ARG A 276 41.21 6.49 -2.99
C ARG A 276 41.25 5.23 -2.16
N ALA A 277 40.32 4.32 -2.43
CA ALA A 277 40.25 3.03 -1.75
C ALA A 277 39.61 2.02 -2.70
N LEU A 278 40.11 0.79 -2.65
CA LEU A 278 39.54 -0.37 -3.32
C LEU A 278 38.86 -1.24 -2.29
N THR A 279 37.63 -1.66 -2.57
CA THR A 279 36.88 -2.59 -1.74
C THR A 279 36.54 -3.81 -2.57
N PHE A 280 36.77 -4.99 -2.03
CA PHE A 280 36.35 -6.24 -2.63
C PHE A 280 35.56 -7.02 -1.59
N LYS A 281 34.36 -7.46 -1.95
CA LYS A 281 33.46 -8.20 -1.08
C LYS A 281 33.07 -9.51 -1.75
N THR A 282 33.09 -10.59 -0.99
CA THR A 282 32.63 -11.90 -1.43
C THR A 282 31.64 -12.46 -0.44
N TYR A 283 30.63 -13.15 -0.95
CA TYR A 283 29.66 -13.84 -0.13
C TYR A 283 29.50 -15.25 -0.66
N PHE A 284 29.66 -16.22 0.23
CA PHE A 284 29.61 -17.63 -0.09
C PHE A 284 28.69 -18.37 0.87
N ASN A 285 27.68 -19.04 0.33
CA ASN A 285 26.73 -19.84 1.10
C ASN A 285 27.21 -21.29 1.17
N VAL A 286 27.88 -21.64 2.28
CA VAL A 286 28.52 -22.95 2.51
C VAL A 286 27.50 -24.07 2.64
N SER A 287 26.35 -23.80 3.26
CA SER A 287 25.21 -24.72 3.39
C SER A 287 23.88 -23.95 3.36
N SER A 288 22.73 -24.61 3.57
CA SER A 288 21.44 -23.91 3.74
C SER A 288 21.44 -22.92 4.92
N ASP A 289 22.27 -23.20 5.92
CA ASP A 289 22.24 -22.55 7.22
C ASP A 289 23.55 -21.84 7.56
N SER A 290 24.59 -21.94 6.74
CA SER A 290 25.91 -21.36 7.00
C SER A 290 26.41 -20.53 5.83
N PHE A 291 26.93 -19.34 6.13
CA PHE A 291 27.51 -18.44 5.14
C PHE A 291 28.85 -17.88 5.61
N ILE A 292 29.67 -17.48 4.65
CA ILE A 292 30.91 -16.74 4.87
C ILE A 292 30.88 -15.49 3.99
N ASN A 293 31.19 -14.35 4.59
CA ASN A 293 31.31 -13.06 3.92
C ASN A 293 32.71 -12.50 4.19
N THR A 294 33.45 -12.16 3.14
CA THR A 294 34.79 -11.59 3.25
C THR A 294 34.82 -10.23 2.60
N ILE A 295 35.25 -9.21 3.34
CA ILE A 295 35.45 -7.85 2.84
C ILE A 295 36.94 -7.53 2.94
N SER A 296 37.53 -7.14 1.82
CA SER A 296 38.92 -6.70 1.67
C SER A 296 38.93 -5.23 1.29
N GLN A 297 39.60 -4.39 2.08
CA GLN A 297 39.70 -2.95 1.84
C GLN A 297 41.16 -2.52 1.74
N ALA A 298 41.56 -2.01 0.59
CA ALA A 298 42.89 -1.45 0.35
C ALA A 298 42.81 0.07 0.17
N ARG A 299 43.41 0.83 1.09
CA ARG A 299 43.56 2.29 0.95
C ARG A 299 44.76 2.68 0.07
N THR A 300 45.71 1.77 -0.05
CA THR A 300 46.92 1.90 -0.85
C THR A 300 47.29 0.52 -1.40
N ILE A 301 48.07 0.49 -2.48
CA ILE A 301 48.61 -0.75 -3.05
C ILE A 301 49.90 -1.15 -2.32
N TYR A 302 50.55 -0.22 -1.62
CA TYR A 302 51.82 -0.42 -0.92
C TYR A 302 51.70 -1.12 0.44
N ALA A 303 50.49 -1.39 0.91
CA ALA A 303 50.21 -2.14 2.14
C ALA A 303 49.15 -3.21 1.85
N PRO A 304 49.18 -4.34 2.58
CA PRO A 304 48.17 -5.36 2.42
C PRO A 304 46.77 -4.83 2.82
N PRO A 305 45.71 -5.35 2.21
CA PRO A 305 44.36 -4.91 2.51
C PRO A 305 43.93 -5.34 3.93
N ILE A 306 43.04 -4.54 4.52
CA ILE A 306 42.34 -4.91 5.73
C ILE A 306 41.30 -5.97 5.36
N LEU A 307 41.39 -7.14 5.97
CA LEU A 307 40.46 -8.25 5.76
C LEU A 307 39.47 -8.32 6.91
N THR A 308 38.18 -8.37 6.58
CA THR A 308 37.08 -8.62 7.52
C THR A 308 36.36 -9.87 7.08
N VAL A 309 36.49 -10.96 7.83
CA VAL A 309 35.87 -12.25 7.54
C VAL A 309 34.74 -12.47 8.54
N THR A 310 33.52 -12.65 8.05
CA THR A 310 32.34 -12.97 8.85
C THR A 310 31.85 -14.36 8.50
N ALA A 311 31.87 -15.29 9.45
CA ALA A 311 31.30 -16.62 9.33
C ALA A 311 30.02 -16.71 10.17
N GLY A 312 28.89 -17.02 9.55
CA GLY A 312 27.60 -17.12 10.23
C GLY A 312 26.98 -18.50 10.07
N ARG A 313 26.23 -18.93 11.09
CA ARG A 313 25.42 -20.14 11.06
C ARG A 313 24.10 -19.92 11.77
N ARG A 314 23.02 -20.41 11.19
CA ARG A 314 21.70 -20.48 11.82
C ARG A 314 21.76 -21.45 13.00
N ILE A 315 21.56 -20.92 14.21
CA ILE A 315 21.58 -21.70 15.46
C ILE A 315 20.16 -22.18 15.79
N PHE A 316 19.17 -21.31 15.56
CA PHE A 316 17.75 -21.59 15.79
C PHE A 316 16.94 -21.27 14.55
N SER A 317 15.70 -21.78 14.49
CA SER A 317 14.78 -21.48 13.38
C SER A 317 14.58 -19.97 13.16
N ALA A 318 14.73 -19.14 14.18
CA ALA A 318 14.59 -17.69 14.06
C ALA A 318 15.87 -16.90 14.33
N ALA A 319 17.03 -17.55 14.53
CA ALA A 319 18.26 -16.87 14.96
C ALA A 319 19.53 -17.42 14.32
N THR A 320 20.42 -16.51 13.98
CA THR A 320 21.70 -16.76 13.33
C THR A 320 22.80 -16.19 14.19
N GLY A 321 23.73 -17.05 14.61
CA GLY A 321 24.97 -16.61 15.23
C GLY A 321 26.00 -16.28 14.14
N TYR A 322 26.81 -15.28 14.37
CA TYR A 322 27.90 -14.92 13.47
C TYR A 322 29.15 -14.52 14.25
N LEU A 323 30.28 -14.75 13.60
CA LEU A 323 31.60 -14.41 14.08
C LEU A 323 32.30 -13.56 13.04
N THR A 324 32.78 -12.40 13.44
CA THR A 324 33.49 -11.48 12.55
C THR A 324 34.91 -11.25 13.08
N TYR A 325 35.91 -11.56 12.25
CA TYR A 325 37.29 -11.23 12.51
C TYR A 325 37.77 -10.15 11.55
N ARG A 326 38.33 -9.08 12.10
CA ARG A 326 38.94 -7.97 11.34
C ARG A 326 40.43 -7.93 11.64
N THR A 327 41.27 -8.03 10.62
CA THR A 327 42.74 -8.09 10.77
C THR A 327 43.35 -6.80 11.29
N GLY A 328 42.71 -5.65 11.03
CA GLY A 328 43.37 -4.35 11.15
C GLY A 328 44.42 -4.15 10.05
N GLU A 329 45.25 -3.12 10.20
CA GLU A 329 46.45 -2.92 9.39
C GLU A 329 47.55 -3.88 9.84
N TRP A 330 48.20 -4.53 8.87
CA TRP A 330 49.23 -5.54 9.10
C TRP A 330 50.30 -5.44 8.02
N ASN A 331 51.43 -6.08 8.23
CA ASN A 331 52.52 -6.12 7.25
C ASN A 331 52.79 -7.57 6.86
N LEU A 332 53.12 -7.79 5.59
CA LEU A 332 53.54 -9.10 5.10
C LEU A 332 54.96 -8.98 4.55
N GLY A 333 55.95 -9.38 5.35
CA GLY A 333 57.36 -9.17 5.01
C GLY A 333 57.68 -7.68 4.90
N GLU A 334 58.15 -7.26 3.73
CA GLU A 334 58.43 -5.85 3.40
C GLU A 334 57.18 -5.06 2.97
N TRP A 335 56.12 -5.75 2.56
CA TRP A 335 54.88 -5.11 2.12
C TRP A 335 54.13 -4.49 3.30
N GLY A 336 53.85 -3.18 3.22
CA GLY A 336 53.26 -2.39 4.30
C GLY A 336 54.28 -1.75 5.26
N ARG A 337 55.57 -2.11 5.21
CA ARG A 337 56.60 -1.45 6.03
C ARG A 337 56.80 -0.01 5.55
N GLY A 338 56.66 0.96 6.45
CA GLY A 338 56.86 2.39 6.16
C GLY A 338 55.62 3.15 5.68
N VAL A 339 54.49 2.47 5.48
CA VAL A 339 53.19 3.15 5.38
C VAL A 339 52.77 3.53 6.80
N GLY A 340 52.47 4.82 7.04
CA GLY A 340 52.06 5.29 8.37
C GLY A 340 50.85 4.50 8.86
N GLN A 341 51.04 3.63 9.84
CA GLN A 341 49.98 2.76 10.33
C GLN A 341 48.98 3.60 11.14
N GLY A 342 47.75 3.65 10.67
CA GLY A 342 46.64 4.34 11.32
C GLY A 342 46.08 3.55 12.50
N MET A 343 45.07 4.12 13.16
CA MET A 343 44.37 3.54 14.32
C MET A 343 43.57 2.24 14.04
N ASP A 344 43.61 1.67 12.82
CA ASP A 344 42.83 0.47 12.49
C ASP A 344 43.54 -0.81 12.98
N LYS A 345 43.23 -1.24 14.21
CA LYS A 345 43.77 -2.49 14.79
C LYS A 345 42.81 -3.68 14.66
N SER A 346 43.32 -4.87 14.96
CA SER A 346 42.54 -6.10 14.93
C SER A 346 41.39 -6.09 15.94
N SER A 347 40.28 -6.72 15.54
CA SER A 347 39.11 -6.89 16.39
C SER A 347 38.36 -8.18 16.04
N PHE A 348 37.65 -8.69 17.03
CA PHE A 348 36.88 -9.91 16.96
C PHE A 348 35.50 -9.64 17.52
N ALA A 349 34.45 -9.98 16.78
CA ALA A 349 33.07 -9.82 17.19
C ALA A 349 32.33 -11.15 17.14
N LEU A 350 31.55 -11.40 18.18
CA LEU A 350 30.60 -12.51 18.28
C LEU A 350 29.21 -11.90 18.40
N GLY A 351 28.31 -12.29 17.52
CA GLY A 351 26.94 -11.76 17.49
C GLY A 351 25.90 -12.84 17.28
N ILE A 352 24.68 -12.52 17.68
CA ILE A 352 23.47 -13.27 17.37
C ILE A 352 22.41 -12.31 16.87
N ALA A 353 21.80 -12.63 15.74
CA ALA A 353 20.70 -11.85 15.17
C ALA A 353 19.54 -12.77 14.86
N GLY A 354 18.34 -12.36 15.26
CA GLY A 354 17.11 -13.10 15.01
C GLY A 354 16.05 -12.25 14.34
N GLN A 355 15.31 -12.87 13.42
CA GLN A 355 14.22 -12.26 12.69
C GLN A 355 12.97 -13.15 12.79
N GLY A 356 11.99 -12.68 13.53
CA GLY A 356 10.66 -13.28 13.64
C GLY A 356 9.60 -12.49 12.88
N LYS A 357 8.33 -12.93 12.96
CA LYS A 357 7.20 -12.27 12.26
C LYS A 357 6.99 -10.81 12.70
N ARG A 358 7.13 -10.52 14.00
CA ARG A 358 6.94 -9.19 14.59
C ARG A 358 8.15 -8.65 15.35
N LYS A 359 9.18 -9.48 15.57
CA LYS A 359 10.29 -9.17 16.47
C LYS A 359 11.59 -9.38 15.71
N ASN A 360 12.44 -8.36 15.68
CA ASN A 360 13.83 -8.51 15.26
C ASN A 360 14.71 -8.15 16.45
N TYR A 361 15.79 -8.89 16.65
CA TYR A 361 16.74 -8.61 17.70
C TYR A 361 18.16 -8.90 17.22
N SER A 362 19.12 -8.15 17.74
CA SER A 362 20.53 -8.45 17.59
C SER A 362 21.27 -8.15 18.88
N ALA A 363 22.25 -8.99 19.19
CA ALA A 363 23.19 -8.78 20.27
C ALA A 363 24.58 -9.06 19.74
N GLU A 364 25.52 -8.15 19.94
CA GLU A 364 26.89 -8.26 19.46
C GLU A 364 27.87 -7.86 20.57
N ILE A 365 28.90 -8.66 20.75
CA ILE A 365 30.04 -8.37 21.61
C ILE A 365 31.27 -8.34 20.71
N GLN A 366 31.90 -7.19 20.62
CA GLN A 366 33.18 -7.00 19.97
C GLN A 366 34.26 -6.74 21.01
N THR A 367 35.37 -7.47 20.89
CA THR A 367 36.62 -7.23 21.60
C THR A 367 37.69 -6.83 20.59
N GLY A 368 38.30 -5.66 20.77
CA GLY A 368 39.34 -5.18 19.86
C GLY A 368 40.41 -4.41 20.60
N ILE A 369 41.60 -4.31 20.01
CA ILE A 369 42.75 -3.64 20.64
C ILE A 369 42.49 -2.13 20.83
N VAL A 370 41.67 -1.52 19.97
CA VAL A 370 41.31 -0.08 20.05
C VAL A 370 39.94 0.13 20.67
N ALA A 371 38.96 -0.68 20.28
CA ALA A 371 37.59 -0.53 20.73
C ALA A 371 36.97 -1.90 21.01
N SER A 372 36.45 -2.04 22.22
CA SER A 372 35.54 -3.12 22.59
C SER A 372 34.14 -2.53 22.73
N HIS A 373 33.11 -3.24 22.28
CA HIS A 373 31.74 -2.81 22.45
C HIS A 373 30.77 -3.98 22.65
N LEU A 374 29.70 -3.71 23.40
CA LEU A 374 28.51 -4.53 23.51
C LEU A 374 27.37 -3.73 22.86
N ALA A 375 26.63 -4.32 21.94
CA ALA A 375 25.48 -3.71 21.29
C ALA A 375 24.27 -4.64 21.39
N LEU A 376 23.10 -4.07 21.69
CA LEU A 376 21.82 -4.75 21.78
C LEU A 376 20.80 -3.93 21.00
N ASP A 377 20.12 -4.54 20.05
CA ASP A 377 19.02 -3.93 19.32
C ASP A 377 17.78 -4.82 19.39
N TYR A 378 16.63 -4.18 19.55
CA TYR A 378 15.33 -4.82 19.56
C TYR A 378 14.34 -3.98 18.75
N THR A 379 13.74 -4.59 17.74
CA THR A 379 12.69 -3.98 16.92
C THR A 379 11.40 -4.75 17.05
N TYR A 380 10.32 -4.07 17.43
CA TYR A 380 8.97 -4.62 17.47
C TYR A 380 8.10 -3.98 16.40
N ARG A 381 7.47 -4.80 15.56
CA ARG A 381 6.52 -4.37 14.52
C ARG A 381 5.09 -4.53 15.04
N MET A 382 4.43 -3.39 15.24
CA MET A 382 3.02 -3.29 15.58
C MET A 382 2.13 -3.66 14.37
N VAL A 383 0.85 -3.89 14.63
CA VAL A 383 -0.16 -4.21 13.60
C VAL A 383 -0.37 -3.01 12.65
N ASP A 384 -0.34 -1.79 13.19
CA ASP A 384 -0.65 -0.54 12.48
C ASP A 384 0.53 0.03 11.67
N SER A 385 1.33 -0.84 11.03
CA SER A 385 2.49 -0.46 10.22
C SER A 385 3.57 0.38 10.94
N THR A 386 3.50 0.49 12.27
CA THR A 386 4.48 1.16 13.12
C THR A 386 5.55 0.19 13.60
N ARG A 387 6.81 0.63 13.62
CA ARG A 387 7.94 -0.15 14.15
C ARG A 387 8.60 0.60 15.28
N ILE A 388 8.62 0.00 16.46
CA ILE A 388 9.34 0.52 17.62
C ILE A 388 10.74 -0.10 17.62
N ARG A 389 11.75 0.73 17.83
CA ARG A 389 13.16 0.35 17.90
C ARG A 389 13.71 0.78 19.25
N VAL A 390 14.34 -0.14 19.95
CA VAL A 390 15.05 0.09 21.19
C VAL A 390 16.45 -0.47 20.99
N GLY A 391 17.47 0.34 21.25
CA GLY A 391 18.86 -0.07 21.10
C GLY A 391 19.69 0.45 22.25
N GLY A 392 20.69 -0.31 22.67
CA GLY A 392 21.65 0.09 23.68
C GLY A 392 23.04 -0.38 23.28
N SER A 393 24.05 0.44 23.50
CA SER A 393 25.43 0.05 23.32
C SER A 393 26.32 0.56 24.43
N LEU A 394 27.34 -0.23 24.75
CA LEU A 394 28.41 0.10 25.67
C LEU A 394 29.71 -0.09 24.92
N SER A 395 30.50 0.97 24.74
CA SER A 395 31.78 0.92 24.04
C SER A 395 32.86 1.59 24.86
N THR A 396 34.09 1.09 24.76
CA THR A 396 35.26 1.72 25.39
C THR A 396 35.58 3.09 24.78
N VAL A 397 35.26 3.30 23.49
CA VAL A 397 35.50 4.57 22.78
C VAL A 397 34.22 5.39 22.69
N GLY A 398 33.08 4.75 22.44
CA GLY A 398 31.78 5.40 22.27
C GLY A 398 30.99 5.63 23.57
N GLY A 399 31.48 5.12 24.71
CA GLY A 399 30.81 5.17 26.00
C GLY A 399 29.48 4.43 26.03
N ILE A 400 28.54 4.88 26.86
CA ILE A 400 27.21 4.26 27.02
C ILE A 400 26.21 5.03 26.16
N MET A 401 25.44 4.32 25.35
CA MET A 401 24.36 4.88 24.55
C MET A 401 23.08 4.06 24.71
N ALA A 402 21.95 4.76 24.82
CA ALA A 402 20.61 4.20 24.75
C ALA A 402 19.83 4.93 23.66
N SER A 403 18.98 4.21 22.95
CA SER A 403 18.17 4.74 21.86
C SER A 403 16.77 4.16 21.89
N ILE A 404 15.79 5.02 21.65
CA ILE A 404 14.39 4.64 21.50
C ILE A 404 13.83 5.39 20.29
N GLY A 405 13.10 4.71 19.42
CA GLY A 405 12.48 5.37 18.28
C GLY A 405 11.31 4.61 17.71
N SER A 406 10.52 5.31 16.91
CA SER A 406 9.41 4.78 16.16
C SER A 406 9.58 5.12 14.67
N ASP A 407 9.32 4.16 13.80
CA ASP A 407 9.11 4.38 12.38
C ASP A 407 7.62 4.17 12.09
N HIS A 408 6.93 5.23 11.71
CA HIS A 408 5.53 5.24 11.30
C HIS A 408 5.44 5.29 9.77
N ARG A 409 4.61 4.41 9.19
CA ARG A 409 4.30 4.45 7.77
C ARG A 409 3.22 5.53 7.56
N LEU A 410 3.55 6.58 6.82
CA LEU A 410 2.60 7.66 6.53
C LEU A 410 1.78 7.35 5.28
N THR A 411 2.41 6.80 4.24
CA THR A 411 1.77 6.35 2.99
C THR A 411 2.43 5.06 2.50
N LYS A 412 1.89 4.45 1.43
CA LYS A 412 2.49 3.27 0.78
C LYS A 412 4.01 3.39 0.54
N HIS A 413 4.45 4.57 0.12
CA HIS A 413 5.84 4.85 -0.26
C HIS A 413 6.60 5.78 0.69
N SER A 414 5.94 6.33 1.72
CA SER A 414 6.54 7.30 2.65
C SER A 414 6.52 6.79 4.09
N ARG A 415 7.65 6.92 4.79
CA ARG A 415 7.74 6.63 6.22
C ARG A 415 8.39 7.80 6.93
N PHE A 416 7.87 8.08 8.12
CA PHE A 416 8.44 9.03 9.05
C PHE A 416 8.96 8.27 10.26
N GLY A 417 10.17 8.57 10.68
CA GLY A 417 10.82 7.99 11.82
C GLY A 417 11.26 9.08 12.78
N MET A 418 11.11 8.80 14.06
CA MET A 418 11.55 9.66 15.14
C MET A 418 12.31 8.80 16.14
N ALA A 419 13.47 9.25 16.59
CA ALA A 419 14.24 8.55 17.59
C ALA A 419 14.90 9.53 18.55
N MET A 420 15.03 9.12 19.80
CA MET A 420 15.82 9.79 20.81
C MET A 420 16.99 8.90 21.17
N GLU A 421 18.19 9.47 21.11
CA GLU A 421 19.42 8.82 21.54
C GLU A 421 19.99 9.62 22.70
N CYS A 422 20.40 8.93 23.75
CA CYS A 422 21.01 9.55 24.91
C CYS A 422 22.17 8.71 25.42
N GLY A 423 23.23 9.37 25.90
CA GLY A 423 24.43 8.67 26.30
C GLY A 423 25.55 9.58 26.75
N VAL A 424 26.64 8.97 27.21
CA VAL A 424 27.88 9.65 27.57
C VAL A 424 28.98 9.03 26.71
N PRO A 425 29.71 9.81 25.88
CA PRO A 425 29.76 11.27 25.82
C PRO A 425 28.83 11.91 24.76
N SER A 426 27.93 11.16 24.11
CA SER A 426 27.13 11.65 22.99
C SER A 426 26.00 12.63 23.36
N GLY A 427 25.69 12.78 24.64
CA GLY A 427 24.71 13.72 25.16
C GLY A 427 23.28 13.29 24.87
N VAL A 428 22.44 14.20 24.37
CA VAL A 428 21.04 13.93 23.98
C VAL A 428 20.80 14.38 22.55
N VAL A 429 20.35 13.47 21.69
CA VAL A 429 20.14 13.70 20.26
C VAL A 429 18.74 13.25 19.84
N ALA A 430 17.98 14.15 19.24
CA ALA A 430 16.70 13.84 18.60
C ALA A 430 16.92 13.61 17.09
N LYS A 431 16.52 12.47 16.56
CA LYS A 431 16.67 12.13 15.14
C LYS A 431 15.32 12.05 14.46
N PHE A 432 15.14 12.87 13.42
CA PHE A 432 14.00 12.80 12.53
C PHE A 432 14.43 12.16 11.20
N LYS A 433 13.62 11.27 10.68
CA LYS A 433 13.91 10.52 9.46
C LYS A 433 12.69 10.51 8.56
N VAL A 434 12.85 10.91 7.30
CA VAL A 434 11.82 10.79 6.28
C VAL A 434 12.36 9.89 5.18
N THR A 435 11.63 8.85 4.80
CA THR A 435 11.99 8.02 3.65
C THR A 435 10.84 8.00 2.67
N ARG A 436 11.08 8.37 1.42
CA ARG A 436 10.09 8.33 0.32
C ARG A 436 10.74 7.87 -0.98
N LEU A 437 10.19 6.83 -1.62
CA LEU A 437 10.59 6.39 -2.98
C LEU A 437 12.11 6.29 -3.21
N GLY A 438 12.86 5.72 -2.26
CA GLY A 438 14.32 5.58 -2.35
C GLY A 438 15.14 6.79 -1.90
N GLN A 439 14.50 7.91 -1.58
CA GLN A 439 15.13 9.06 -0.92
C GLN A 439 14.98 8.94 0.60
N LYS A 440 16.06 9.19 1.34
CA LYS A 440 16.13 9.16 2.80
C LYS A 440 16.70 10.49 3.29
N ILE A 441 15.92 11.24 4.04
CA ILE A 441 16.34 12.47 4.70
C ILE A 441 16.45 12.18 6.20
N VAL A 442 17.58 12.49 6.83
CA VAL A 442 17.82 12.31 8.27
C VAL A 442 18.30 13.60 8.88
N ILE A 443 17.65 14.06 9.94
CA ILE A 443 17.98 15.30 10.64
C ILE A 443 18.21 14.95 12.11
N PRO A 444 19.44 14.59 12.51
CA PRO A 444 19.80 14.52 13.91
C PRO A 444 20.04 15.92 14.47
N ILE A 445 19.39 16.22 15.58
CA ILE A 445 19.46 17.48 16.32
C ILE A 445 20.07 17.18 17.68
N VAL A 446 21.29 17.67 17.90
CA VAL A 446 21.96 17.58 19.20
C VAL A 446 21.31 18.60 20.13
N LEU A 447 20.63 18.12 21.16
CA LEU A 447 19.95 18.96 22.15
C LEU A 447 20.89 19.37 23.28
N SER A 448 21.80 18.50 23.66
CA SER A 448 22.84 18.76 24.66
C SER A 448 24.05 17.87 24.40
N GLY A 449 25.25 18.39 24.67
CA GLY A 449 26.50 17.61 24.66
C GLY A 449 26.68 16.73 25.90
N GLU A 450 25.87 16.94 26.94
CA GLU A 450 25.89 16.16 28.16
C GLU A 450 24.58 15.36 28.33
N PHE A 451 24.65 14.28 29.10
CA PHE A 451 23.46 13.49 29.37
C PHE A 451 22.54 14.25 30.34
N ASN A 452 21.39 14.70 29.83
CA ASN A 452 20.34 15.34 30.64
C ASN A 452 19.00 14.63 30.44
N ILE A 453 18.55 13.93 31.48
CA ILE A 453 17.31 13.14 31.44
C ILE A 453 16.06 13.99 31.18
N ARG A 454 16.03 15.26 31.62
CA ARG A 454 14.89 16.16 31.38
C ARG A 454 14.77 16.52 29.91
N LEU A 455 15.91 16.81 29.27
CA LEU A 455 15.96 17.09 27.83
C LEU A 455 15.64 15.82 27.02
N ALA A 456 16.10 14.65 27.46
CA ALA A 456 15.74 13.39 26.83
C ALA A 456 14.22 13.10 26.90
N PHE A 457 13.60 13.34 28.06
CA PHE A 457 12.16 13.15 28.25
C PHE A 457 11.34 14.12 27.38
N TRP A 458 11.58 15.43 27.49
CA TRP A 458 10.82 16.41 26.72
C TRP A 458 11.12 16.36 25.22
N GLY A 459 12.36 16.02 24.84
CA GLY A 459 12.75 15.78 23.44
C GLY A 459 12.05 14.57 22.83
N ALA A 460 11.62 13.59 23.63
CA ALA A 460 10.78 12.48 23.17
C ALA A 460 9.29 12.87 23.11
N VAL A 461 8.79 13.45 24.21
CA VAL A 461 7.35 13.67 24.41
C VAL A 461 6.80 14.78 23.50
N VAL A 462 7.49 15.91 23.38
CA VAL A 462 6.97 17.06 22.60
C VAL A 462 6.81 16.68 21.13
N PRO A 463 7.83 16.17 20.42
CA PRO A 463 7.67 15.81 19.02
C PRO A 463 6.64 14.68 18.80
N ALA A 464 6.52 13.73 19.74
CA ALA A 464 5.48 12.70 19.68
C ALA A 464 4.07 13.30 19.79
N SER A 465 3.84 14.19 20.76
CA SER A 465 2.55 14.87 20.92
C SER A 465 2.20 15.74 19.71
N VAL A 466 3.18 16.46 19.15
CA VAL A 466 2.98 17.28 17.95
C VAL A 466 2.65 16.40 16.76
N ALA A 467 3.29 15.24 16.60
CA ALA A 467 2.98 14.29 15.53
C ALA A 467 1.54 13.76 15.64
N VAL A 468 1.08 13.40 16.85
CA VAL A 468 -0.30 12.94 17.08
C VAL A 468 -1.33 14.03 16.81
N ILE A 469 -1.08 15.26 17.29
CA ILE A 469 -1.96 16.41 17.04
C ILE A 469 -2.01 16.73 15.55
N ALA A 470 -0.86 16.78 14.87
CA ALA A 470 -0.78 17.04 13.43
C ALA A 470 -1.48 15.94 12.63
N ASP A 471 -1.36 14.68 13.03
CA ASP A 471 -2.06 13.57 12.39
C ASP A 471 -3.59 13.73 12.52
N HIS A 472 -4.08 13.97 13.73
CA HIS A 472 -5.51 14.06 14.00
C HIS A 472 -6.17 15.30 13.40
N PHE A 473 -5.54 16.48 13.53
CA PHE A 473 -6.16 17.76 13.16
C PHE A 473 -5.78 18.26 11.75
N VAL A 474 -4.68 17.80 11.16
CA VAL A 474 -4.22 18.29 9.84
C VAL A 474 -4.20 17.19 8.80
N LEU A 475 -3.63 16.02 9.10
CA LEU A 475 -3.47 14.96 8.10
C LEU A 475 -4.77 14.21 7.84
N LYS A 476 -5.46 13.72 8.88
CA LYS A 476 -6.75 13.02 8.75
C LYS A 476 -7.82 13.81 7.98
N PRO A 477 -8.14 15.08 8.32
CA PRO A 477 -9.17 15.81 7.57
C PRO A 477 -8.76 16.07 6.13
N ARG A 478 -7.47 16.34 5.85
CA ARG A 478 -6.98 16.50 4.48
C ARG A 478 -7.05 15.21 3.66
N ARG A 479 -6.79 14.05 4.29
CA ARG A 479 -6.93 12.74 3.64
C ARG A 479 -8.39 12.49 3.26
N LYS A 480 -9.31 12.75 4.20
CA LYS A 480 -10.75 12.64 3.97
C LYS A 480 -11.24 13.57 2.85
N GLN A 481 -10.75 14.81 2.80
CA GLN A 481 -11.07 15.74 1.71
C GLN A 481 -10.58 15.22 0.37
N ARG A 482 -9.30 14.84 0.26
CA ARG A 482 -8.76 14.22 -0.97
C ARG A 482 -9.52 12.95 -1.37
N LEU A 483 -10.00 12.19 -0.39
CA LEU A 483 -10.81 11.00 -0.63
C LEU A 483 -12.11 11.35 -1.33
N ASN A 484 -12.84 12.33 -0.79
CA ASN A 484 -14.06 12.82 -1.39
C ASN A 484 -13.82 13.44 -2.77
N ASP A 485 -12.80 14.28 -2.92
CA ASP A 485 -12.46 14.94 -4.18
C ASP A 485 -12.16 13.90 -5.27
N LYS A 486 -11.40 12.84 -4.94
CA LYS A 486 -11.06 11.80 -5.93
C LYS A 486 -12.23 10.88 -6.24
N ILE A 487 -13.09 10.57 -5.27
CA ILE A 487 -14.35 9.86 -5.53
C ILE A 487 -15.22 10.67 -6.49
N GLN A 488 -15.30 11.99 -6.30
CA GLN A 488 -16.04 12.86 -7.19
C GLN A 488 -15.43 12.89 -8.59
N GLU A 489 -14.11 13.07 -8.72
CA GLU A 489 -13.40 13.03 -10.00
C GLU A 489 -13.63 11.71 -10.74
N LEU A 490 -13.58 10.56 -10.05
CA LEU A 490 -13.87 9.26 -10.65
C LEU A 490 -15.34 9.09 -11.06
N ARG A 491 -16.27 9.69 -10.31
CA ARG A 491 -17.70 9.72 -10.69
C ARG A 491 -17.91 10.56 -11.95
N GLU A 492 -17.23 11.69 -12.07
CA GLU A 492 -17.25 12.56 -13.24
C GLU A 492 -16.62 11.86 -14.46
N GLU A 493 -15.44 11.25 -14.30
CA GLU A 493 -14.75 10.49 -15.36
C GLU A 493 -15.58 9.29 -15.88
N HIS A 494 -16.46 8.73 -15.05
CA HIS A 494 -17.26 7.55 -15.39
C HIS A 494 -18.78 7.84 -15.45
N ALA A 495 -19.18 9.10 -15.47
CA ALA A 495 -20.59 9.51 -15.48
C ALA A 495 -21.33 8.93 -16.69
N ASP A 496 -20.72 8.98 -17.88
CA ASP A 496 -21.28 8.43 -19.12
C ASP A 496 -21.53 6.93 -19.04
N TYR A 497 -20.58 6.18 -18.44
CA TYR A 497 -20.70 4.74 -18.25
C TYR A 497 -21.85 4.40 -17.29
N LEU A 498 -21.98 5.15 -16.19
CA LEU A 498 -23.06 4.97 -15.21
C LEU A 498 -24.42 5.31 -15.81
N ALA A 499 -24.50 6.39 -16.60
CA ALA A 499 -25.70 6.77 -17.34
C ALA A 499 -26.09 5.67 -18.34
N GLN A 500 -25.12 5.14 -19.09
CA GLN A 500 -25.36 4.03 -20.01
C GLN A 500 -25.91 2.80 -19.28
N ARG A 501 -25.30 2.40 -18.16
CA ARG A 501 -25.77 1.29 -17.31
C ARG A 501 -27.19 1.50 -16.79
N LYS A 502 -27.53 2.71 -16.36
CA LYS A 502 -28.89 3.06 -15.94
C LYS A 502 -29.88 2.88 -17.08
N THR A 503 -29.57 3.40 -18.27
CA THR A 503 -30.45 3.24 -19.44
C THR A 503 -30.59 1.78 -19.87
N GLU A 504 -29.52 0.98 -19.81
CA GLU A 504 -29.56 -0.46 -20.09
C GLU A 504 -30.47 -1.23 -19.11
N ALA A 505 -30.43 -0.85 -17.83
CA ALA A 505 -31.29 -1.42 -16.79
C ALA A 505 -32.77 -1.06 -17.00
N GLU A 506 -33.07 0.21 -17.30
CA GLU A 506 -34.43 0.69 -17.60
C GLU A 506 -35.02 -0.02 -18.84
N GLN A 507 -34.22 -0.17 -19.90
CA GLN A 507 -34.60 -0.92 -21.10
C GLN A 507 -34.89 -2.40 -20.80
N ALA A 508 -34.08 -3.03 -19.94
CA ALA A 508 -34.32 -4.39 -19.50
C ALA A 508 -35.59 -4.52 -18.66
N LEU A 509 -35.86 -3.58 -17.74
CA LEU A 509 -37.09 -3.53 -16.94
C LEU A 509 -38.34 -3.41 -17.82
N LEU A 510 -38.26 -2.61 -18.89
CA LEU A 510 -39.35 -2.44 -19.84
C LEU A 510 -39.73 -3.78 -20.51
N ILE A 511 -38.74 -4.59 -20.91
CA ILE A 511 -38.97 -5.93 -21.47
C ILE A 511 -39.49 -6.91 -20.41
N LEU A 512 -38.93 -6.85 -19.19
CA LEU A 512 -39.29 -7.76 -18.10
C LEU A 512 -40.69 -7.50 -17.55
N SER A 513 -41.23 -6.29 -17.69
CA SER A 513 -42.56 -5.89 -17.20
C SER A 513 -43.68 -6.82 -17.69
N ASP A 514 -43.70 -7.14 -18.99
CA ASP A 514 -44.70 -8.01 -19.63
C ASP A 514 -44.63 -9.46 -19.11
N ILE A 515 -43.45 -9.90 -18.69
CA ILE A 515 -43.21 -11.26 -18.16
C ILE A 515 -43.52 -11.31 -16.67
N ALA A 516 -43.07 -10.30 -15.92
CA ALA A 516 -43.36 -10.13 -14.50
C ALA A 516 -44.88 -10.11 -14.27
N GLY A 517 -45.64 -9.36 -15.08
CA GLY A 517 -47.10 -9.32 -14.98
C GLY A 517 -47.78 -10.68 -15.24
N ARG A 518 -47.30 -11.45 -16.23
CA ARG A 518 -47.81 -12.81 -16.50
C ARG A 518 -47.50 -13.79 -15.38
N LYS A 519 -46.26 -13.74 -14.85
CA LYS A 519 -45.84 -14.59 -13.73
C LYS A 519 -46.58 -14.24 -12.45
N MET A 520 -46.75 -12.95 -12.17
CA MET A 520 -47.53 -12.47 -11.02
C MET A 520 -48.95 -13.06 -11.03
N LYS A 521 -49.67 -12.95 -12.16
CA LYS A 521 -51.01 -13.54 -12.30
C LYS A 521 -51.00 -15.07 -12.11
N SER A 522 -50.01 -15.77 -12.65
CA SER A 522 -49.90 -17.23 -12.51
C SER A 522 -49.53 -17.68 -11.09
N GLU A 523 -48.79 -16.88 -10.34
CA GLU A 523 -48.45 -17.18 -8.94
C GLU A 523 -49.62 -16.81 -8.01
N GLU A 524 -50.39 -15.76 -8.33
CA GLU A 524 -51.60 -15.39 -7.59
C GLU A 524 -52.66 -16.48 -7.61
N THR A 525 -52.90 -17.10 -8.77
CA THR A 525 -53.85 -18.23 -8.89
C THR A 525 -53.41 -19.47 -8.13
N LYS A 526 -52.10 -19.64 -7.92
CA LYS A 526 -51.50 -20.75 -7.18
C LYS A 526 -51.30 -20.44 -5.69
N HIS A 527 -51.68 -19.24 -5.23
CA HIS A 527 -51.35 -18.72 -3.90
C HIS A 527 -49.84 -18.79 -3.57
N GLY A 528 -49.02 -18.65 -4.62
CA GLY A 528 -47.58 -18.74 -4.60
C GLY A 528 -46.89 -17.45 -4.14
N LEU A 529 -45.64 -17.28 -4.57
CA LEU A 529 -44.81 -16.14 -4.18
C LEU A 529 -45.05 -14.96 -5.11
N VAL A 530 -45.51 -13.84 -4.57
CA VAL A 530 -45.75 -12.59 -5.31
C VAL A 530 -45.00 -11.44 -4.66
N ILE A 531 -44.11 -10.79 -5.40
CA ILE A 531 -43.38 -9.61 -4.95
C ILE A 531 -44.30 -8.40 -5.00
N ILE A 532 -44.38 -7.65 -3.90
CA ILE A 532 -45.20 -6.44 -3.80
C ILE A 532 -44.33 -5.20 -4.02
N GLU A 533 -43.18 -5.16 -3.35
CA GLU A 533 -42.27 -4.04 -3.39
C GLU A 533 -40.86 -4.58 -3.22
N ALA A 534 -39.93 -4.19 -4.08
CA ALA A 534 -38.52 -4.45 -3.88
C ALA A 534 -37.68 -3.20 -4.16
N ARG A 535 -36.81 -2.86 -3.22
CA ARG A 535 -35.99 -1.65 -3.27
C ARG A 535 -34.52 -1.97 -3.05
N TYR A 536 -33.66 -1.41 -3.89
CA TYR A 536 -32.22 -1.62 -3.87
C TYR A 536 -31.47 -0.29 -3.74
N GLY A 537 -30.60 -0.17 -2.73
CA GLY A 537 -29.78 1.03 -2.53
C GLY A 537 -29.31 1.19 -1.08
N LYS A 538 -29.02 2.43 -0.68
CA LYS A 538 -28.55 2.76 0.66
C LYS A 538 -29.68 2.66 1.69
N LYS A 539 -29.40 2.08 2.86
CA LYS A 539 -30.41 1.85 3.92
C LYS A 539 -30.95 3.13 4.55
N ASP A 540 -30.09 4.13 4.73
CA ASP A 540 -30.40 5.33 5.51
C ASP A 540 -31.01 6.48 4.66
N GLY A 541 -31.07 6.33 3.33
CA GLY A 541 -31.62 7.31 2.40
C GLY A 541 -32.78 6.75 1.58
N ASN A 542 -34.02 7.18 1.88
CA ASN A 542 -35.20 6.72 1.14
C ASN A 542 -35.18 7.16 -0.35
N ASN A 543 -34.43 8.22 -0.67
CA ASN A 543 -34.28 8.76 -2.03
C ASN A 543 -33.20 8.04 -2.86
N ASP A 544 -32.31 7.28 -2.21
CA ASP A 544 -31.18 6.59 -2.86
C ASP A 544 -31.50 5.10 -3.15
N MET A 545 -32.77 4.72 -3.00
CA MET A 545 -33.26 3.37 -3.30
C MET A 545 -34.02 3.33 -4.62
N ILE A 546 -33.59 2.44 -5.52
CA ILE A 546 -34.26 2.19 -6.80
C ILE A 546 -35.33 1.12 -6.62
N ASP A 547 -36.45 1.27 -7.30
CA ASP A 547 -37.47 0.23 -7.41
C ASP A 547 -37.03 -0.87 -8.39
N VAL A 548 -36.85 -2.08 -7.86
CA VAL A 548 -36.44 -3.28 -8.61
C VAL A 548 -37.52 -4.37 -8.60
N THR A 549 -38.76 -4.01 -8.25
CA THR A 549 -39.89 -4.95 -8.11
C THR A 549 -40.11 -5.80 -9.36
N VAL A 550 -40.10 -5.18 -10.54
CA VAL A 550 -40.35 -5.85 -11.83
C VAL A 550 -39.27 -6.89 -12.12
N ALA A 551 -37.99 -6.53 -11.94
CA ALA A 551 -36.88 -7.44 -12.17
C ALA A 551 -36.95 -8.66 -11.24
N ILE A 552 -37.21 -8.45 -9.94
CA ILE A 552 -37.32 -9.56 -8.99
C ILE A 552 -38.54 -10.44 -9.28
N GLN A 553 -39.69 -9.84 -9.58
CA GLN A 553 -40.90 -10.61 -9.92
C GLN A 553 -40.69 -11.48 -11.17
N ALA A 554 -39.92 -11.01 -12.15
CA ALA A 554 -39.58 -11.79 -13.34
C ALA A 554 -38.68 -13.01 -13.03
N LEU A 555 -37.91 -12.98 -11.94
CA LEU A 555 -37.04 -14.08 -11.49
C LEU A 555 -37.78 -15.18 -10.73
N VAL A 556 -38.99 -14.93 -10.23
CA VAL A 556 -39.80 -15.93 -9.53
C VAL A 556 -40.18 -17.07 -10.47
N ASN A 557 -39.94 -18.31 -10.06
CA ASN A 557 -40.41 -19.51 -10.76
C ASN A 557 -40.90 -20.53 -9.72
N ASP A 558 -42.05 -21.14 -9.98
CA ASP A 558 -42.65 -22.19 -9.14
C ASP A 558 -42.72 -21.79 -7.66
N SER A 559 -43.24 -20.59 -7.41
CA SER A 559 -43.38 -20.00 -6.07
C SER A 559 -42.07 -19.85 -5.28
N LYS A 560 -40.92 -19.79 -5.97
CA LYS A 560 -39.59 -19.58 -5.37
C LYS A 560 -38.82 -18.50 -6.11
N LEU A 561 -38.09 -17.69 -5.34
CA LEU A 561 -37.10 -16.73 -5.81
C LEU A 561 -35.73 -17.20 -5.32
N THR A 562 -34.78 -17.32 -6.25
CA THR A 562 -33.38 -17.64 -5.93
C THR A 562 -32.47 -16.63 -6.61
N ILE A 563 -31.77 -15.84 -5.80
CA ILE A 563 -30.70 -14.94 -6.24
C ILE A 563 -29.39 -15.56 -5.71
N PRO A 564 -28.47 -15.97 -6.60
CA PRO A 564 -27.19 -16.49 -6.17
C PRO A 564 -26.42 -15.40 -5.41
N GLY A 565 -25.70 -15.78 -4.36
CA GLY A 565 -24.85 -14.86 -3.61
C GLY A 565 -23.41 -14.92 -4.08
N GLY A 566 -22.69 -13.82 -3.92
CA GLY A 566 -21.24 -13.83 -4.03
C GLY A 566 -20.67 -14.60 -2.85
N HIS A 567 -20.03 -15.75 -3.09
CA HIS A 567 -19.26 -16.41 -2.03
C HIS A 567 -18.04 -15.56 -1.67
N ALA A 568 -18.22 -14.62 -0.75
CA ALA A 568 -17.14 -14.13 0.10
C ALA A 568 -16.82 -15.22 1.13
N LYS A 569 -16.28 -16.37 0.69
CA LYS A 569 -15.41 -17.13 1.60
C LYS A 569 -14.17 -16.26 1.79
N VAL A 570 -14.25 -15.30 2.72
CA VAL A 570 -13.07 -14.95 3.51
C VAL A 570 -12.70 -16.23 4.22
N SER A 571 -11.82 -17.00 3.60
CA SER A 571 -11.19 -18.15 4.21
C SER A 571 -10.52 -17.68 5.50
N LYS A 572 -11.20 -17.86 6.63
CA LYS A 572 -10.58 -17.78 7.96
C LYS A 572 -9.59 -18.94 8.20
N SER A 573 -9.31 -19.78 7.20
CA SER A 573 -8.50 -21.00 7.32
C SER A 573 -7.45 -21.18 6.23
N THR A 574 -7.00 -20.13 5.53
CA THR A 574 -5.77 -20.23 4.72
C THR A 574 -4.59 -19.98 5.65
N PRO A 575 -3.64 -20.92 5.81
CA PRO A 575 -2.43 -20.66 6.59
C PRO A 575 -1.73 -19.43 6.01
N SER A 576 -1.33 -18.52 6.90
CA SER A 576 -0.79 -17.18 6.63
C SER A 576 0.60 -17.16 5.95
N HIS A 577 0.91 -18.18 5.15
CA HIS A 577 2.24 -18.40 4.55
C HIS A 577 2.31 -18.16 3.03
N MET A 578 1.22 -17.72 2.39
CA MET A 578 1.21 -17.39 0.98
C MET A 578 0.86 -15.90 0.80
N PHE A 579 1.89 -15.06 0.87
CA PHE A 579 1.82 -13.64 0.53
C PHE A 579 1.57 -13.48 -0.97
N LEU A 580 0.30 -13.32 -1.36
CA LEU A 580 -0.09 -12.67 -2.60
C LEU A 580 -0.57 -11.25 -2.24
N PRO A 581 0.11 -10.18 -2.69
CA PRO A 581 -0.27 -8.79 -2.42
C PRO A 581 -1.22 -8.26 -3.50
N THR A 582 -2.28 -9.02 -3.75
CA THR A 582 -3.51 -8.50 -4.35
C THR A 582 -4.62 -9.07 -3.48
N PRO A 583 -5.61 -8.29 -3.01
CA PRO A 583 -6.85 -8.92 -2.60
C PRO A 583 -7.26 -9.84 -3.76
N ARG A 584 -7.46 -11.13 -3.48
CA ARG A 584 -8.19 -12.01 -4.39
C ARG A 584 -9.57 -11.39 -4.49
N ILE A 585 -9.74 -10.42 -5.39
CA ILE A 585 -11.05 -9.94 -5.81
C ILE A 585 -11.60 -11.04 -6.70
N LEU A 586 -11.94 -12.17 -6.07
CA LEU A 586 -12.91 -13.08 -6.63
C LEU A 586 -14.14 -12.21 -6.81
N LYS A 587 -14.41 -11.71 -8.04
CA LYS A 587 -15.54 -10.83 -8.35
C LYS A 587 -16.75 -11.29 -7.53
N THR A 588 -17.07 -10.63 -6.43
CA THR A 588 -18.19 -11.07 -5.61
C THR A 588 -19.42 -10.71 -6.42
N PHE A 589 -20.28 -11.69 -6.68
CA PHE A 589 -21.57 -11.43 -7.31
C PHE A 589 -22.26 -10.35 -6.45
N THR A 590 -22.52 -9.20 -7.07
CA THR A 590 -23.27 -8.08 -6.48
C THR A 590 -24.63 -8.07 -7.14
N GLN A 591 -25.67 -7.75 -6.37
CA GLN A 591 -27.03 -7.72 -6.88
C GLN A 591 -27.22 -6.64 -7.95
N SER A 592 -26.37 -5.61 -7.99
CA SER A 592 -26.32 -4.62 -9.08
C SER A 592 -26.01 -5.21 -10.46
N ASN A 593 -25.45 -6.42 -10.54
CA ASN A 593 -25.16 -7.09 -11.83
C ASN A 593 -26.34 -7.91 -12.36
N ILE A 594 -27.46 -7.96 -11.63
CA ILE A 594 -28.68 -8.63 -12.08
C ILE A 594 -29.31 -7.82 -13.22
N LEU A 595 -29.91 -8.53 -14.17
CA LEU A 595 -30.54 -7.91 -15.31
C LEU A 595 -31.74 -7.04 -14.90
N GLY A 596 -31.72 -5.76 -15.24
CA GLY A 596 -32.71 -4.76 -14.80
C GLY A 596 -32.35 -4.03 -13.49
N PHE A 597 -31.17 -4.30 -12.91
CA PHE A 597 -30.62 -3.53 -11.79
C PHE A 597 -29.57 -2.54 -12.32
N HIS A 598 -29.44 -1.42 -11.64
CA HIS A 598 -28.25 -0.57 -11.72
C HIS A 598 -27.81 -0.18 -10.31
N ASP A 599 -26.58 0.29 -10.16
CA ASP A 599 -26.06 0.75 -8.87
C ASP A 599 -26.47 2.21 -8.63
N PRO A 600 -27.22 2.55 -7.55
CA PRO A 600 -27.58 3.94 -7.23
C PRO A 600 -26.49 4.69 -6.47
N CYS A 601 -25.67 3.98 -5.67
CA CYS A 601 -24.71 4.58 -4.75
C CYS A 601 -23.40 3.79 -4.79
N LEU A 602 -22.66 4.01 -5.88
CA LEU A 602 -21.42 3.28 -6.15
C LEU A 602 -20.33 3.63 -5.11
N GLY A 603 -19.68 2.60 -4.57
CA GLY A 603 -18.69 2.70 -3.49
C GLY A 603 -19.28 2.74 -2.07
N GLU A 604 -20.60 2.69 -1.93
CA GLU A 604 -21.28 2.67 -0.63
C GLU A 604 -21.92 1.30 -0.33
N ALA A 605 -22.22 1.05 0.94
CA ALA A 605 -22.89 -0.18 1.37
C ALA A 605 -24.37 -0.18 0.93
N LYS A 606 -24.75 -1.20 0.17
CA LYS A 606 -26.08 -1.34 -0.44
C LYS A 606 -26.82 -2.54 0.13
N HIS A 607 -28.13 -2.40 0.21
CA HIS A 607 -29.02 -3.46 0.65
C HIS A 607 -30.21 -3.60 -0.29
N LEU A 608 -30.70 -4.82 -0.41
CA LEU A 608 -31.93 -5.17 -1.10
C LEU A 608 -33.02 -5.47 -0.06
N VAL A 609 -34.10 -4.71 -0.13
CA VAL A 609 -35.31 -4.91 0.67
C VAL A 609 -36.38 -5.51 -0.23
N ILE A 610 -36.92 -6.67 0.13
CA ILE A 610 -37.96 -7.37 -0.62
C ILE A 610 -39.17 -7.58 0.28
N LYS A 611 -40.31 -7.02 -0.12
CA LYS A 611 -41.62 -7.31 0.45
C LYS A 611 -42.40 -8.20 -0.50
N TYR A 612 -42.89 -9.33 0.00
CA TYR A 612 -43.62 -10.30 -0.79
C TYR A 612 -44.79 -10.89 -0.04
N ARG A 613 -45.74 -11.43 -0.80
CA ARG A 613 -46.88 -12.20 -0.33
C ARG A 613 -46.68 -13.67 -0.68
N PHE A 614 -46.85 -14.54 0.30
CA PHE A 614 -46.82 -15.99 0.12
C PHE A 614 -47.93 -16.60 0.97
N GLN A 615 -48.78 -17.46 0.40
CA GLN A 615 -49.92 -18.07 1.10
C GLN A 615 -50.79 -17.05 1.87
N HIS A 616 -51.11 -15.92 1.24
CA HIS A 616 -51.89 -14.79 1.81
C HIS A 616 -51.24 -14.02 2.97
N ARG A 617 -49.99 -14.32 3.35
CA ARG A 617 -49.25 -13.56 4.37
C ARG A 617 -48.22 -12.64 3.74
N LEU A 618 -48.05 -11.47 4.34
CA LEU A 618 -47.04 -10.48 3.96
C LEU A 618 -45.75 -10.71 4.73
N HIS A 619 -44.64 -10.65 4.02
CA HIS A 619 -43.30 -10.85 4.57
C HIS A 619 -42.33 -9.82 4.00
N GLU A 620 -41.33 -9.44 4.81
CA GLU A 620 -40.27 -8.51 4.43
C GLU A 620 -38.90 -9.12 4.75
N VAL A 621 -37.94 -8.92 3.86
CA VAL A 621 -36.57 -9.42 4.00
C VAL A 621 -35.60 -8.35 3.53
N THR A 622 -34.58 -8.06 4.36
CA THR A 622 -33.46 -7.18 4.01
C THR A 622 -32.20 -8.00 3.88
N VAL A 623 -31.46 -7.83 2.77
CA VAL A 623 -30.24 -8.58 2.47
C VAL A 623 -29.15 -7.63 1.98
N ASP A 624 -27.89 -7.93 2.33
CA ASP A 624 -26.72 -7.19 1.83
C ASP A 624 -26.47 -7.49 0.34
N ASP A 625 -25.87 -6.55 -0.38
CA ASP A 625 -25.62 -6.61 -1.84
C ASP A 625 -24.96 -7.91 -2.33
N THR A 626 -24.09 -8.53 -1.53
CA THR A 626 -23.38 -9.76 -1.91
C THR A 626 -24.03 -11.05 -1.39
N ALA A 627 -25.03 -10.96 -0.51
CA ALA A 627 -25.59 -12.13 0.15
C ALA A 627 -26.61 -12.86 -0.75
N PRO A 628 -26.64 -14.21 -0.72
CA PRO A 628 -27.63 -14.99 -1.47
C PRO A 628 -29.03 -14.78 -0.92
N VAL A 629 -30.03 -14.73 -1.80
CA VAL A 629 -31.44 -14.59 -1.42
C VAL A 629 -32.21 -15.83 -1.88
N ALA A 630 -32.91 -16.47 -0.96
CA ALA A 630 -33.87 -17.53 -1.27
C ALA A 630 -35.20 -17.20 -0.58
N CYS A 631 -36.24 -16.91 -1.36
CA CYS A 631 -37.59 -16.64 -0.86
C CYS A 631 -38.59 -17.67 -1.42
N PRO A 632 -39.62 -18.08 -0.67
CA PRO A 632 -39.92 -17.70 0.72
C PRO A 632 -38.85 -18.21 1.70
N LEU A 633 -38.57 -17.43 2.75
CA LEU A 633 -37.65 -17.86 3.81
C LEU A 633 -38.24 -19.06 4.54
N ARG A 634 -37.38 -19.93 5.11
CA ARG A 634 -37.86 -21.09 5.89
C ARG A 634 -38.81 -20.69 7.02
N SER A 635 -38.61 -19.53 7.63
CA SER A 635 -39.49 -18.94 8.65
C SER A 635 -40.87 -18.54 8.14
N HIS A 636 -41.03 -18.32 6.83
CA HIS A 636 -42.25 -17.81 6.20
C HIS A 636 -43.08 -18.92 5.53
N ILE A 637 -42.60 -20.16 5.59
CA ILE A 637 -43.29 -21.36 5.09
C ILE A 637 -44.21 -21.96 6.20
N VAL A 638 -44.11 -21.46 7.44
CA VAL A 638 -44.79 -21.99 8.63
C VAL A 638 -46.20 -21.44 8.84
#